data_AF-A0A3M0W6G6-F1
#
_entry.id   AF-A0A3M0W6G6-F1
#
_cell.length_a   1.000
_cell.length_b   1.000
_cell.length_c   1.000
_cell.angle_alpha   90.00
_cell.angle_beta   90.00
_cell.angle_gamma   90.00
#
_symmetry.space_group_name_H-M   'P 1'
#
loop_
_entity.id
_entity.type
_entity.pdbx_description
1 polymer ?
#
loop_
_entity_poly.entity_id
_entity_poly.type
_entity_poly.pdbx_seq_one_letter_code
_entity_poly.pdbx_strand_id
1 'polypeptide(L)'
;MADLIAQLFPWYDNQHSSRYAEQVIQDARGTPRFVEAKNSSQPQDSWSRETTAELEDYQIKEDADRLDQLHSVVLKFSDPTYKNGKGIMFGWNLDTCDIVLPRLEGISREHCYLTFDHKHRLILEDTSTNGTMVIYDEQGKINKKKFRWIIGGDPFVANSFQVISIQIHEKVRFRIVVPKSDTSLSEYKDSVDGFLRYLSQLGIQDRPNTVANSDFVSGVASAYSLLVRPVTPVPTTDSILLRCELLGEGRFGYVDHVWDVSTGAEYASKVFSDAKRFDWKGEINRMIILSHSNILQLKAYFRGPPPSILMDYMPLGDLRNQWNCKRFSSRELRDILTQGLSVLKYLHGQEPQFVHRDIKPDNILLYSRDPIQIKLSDFGLSKAGDALRSLVAALHGWGADAFDVLHRMLVIDPTERASAIECWHQIVTDDLFYREQSGWIISWLRIISYADYVLACPSSQTRGICIVHVLSTDSPEVPAREAKTDNVWNIFNVVENESMHFFGEIREENGAMDLTVFLLYMVRDLWDPEENPDGYVSLGVAENALMHTELTEYINSNVELPPKGLTYGDGGAGSKRLQAAAARFLARKLKPVVAFKPTDICVTNGVTCCIEHLSNLFTDPGDVFLLGRPHYGAFVPDIELRTGAKVECVSFGDADPLAVDSVQAYERTIEACHAKGQRVAGLMLCNPHNPLGRCYPREYIIELMKLCQKHKIHLVSDEIYALSVFRTSDNPDDRAYPFTSLASIPTEGLIDPALTHIIYGMSKDFGANGLRVAFIISQHNPQVRTALVPVVIYSFASSLAESVVTKLLMDDEYVDWYTAENCRRLRRSHERVVEWADHHGLEYAKGVNAAFFMWLNLGKPYARAVEEGKITIVVSPDQADGGKPTDDVVVSPDQADGGKPTDDGNEKKQPDDMAKLNLEENLTQLVEDRLLKFKVFLASGASFGSEQPGWFRIVFSQTDRDLAEGLKRIERAVGLTPSEP
;
A
#
# COMPACT_ATOMS: atom_id res chain seq x y z
N MET A 1 -9.02 -54.52 -12.08
CA MET A 1 -8.67 -53.13 -12.45
C MET A 1 -7.21 -52.87 -12.93
N ALA A 2 -6.14 -53.44 -12.38
CA ALA A 2 -4.76 -52.94 -12.64
C ALA A 2 -4.04 -53.37 -13.95
N ASP A 3 -4.70 -54.09 -14.88
CA ASP A 3 -4.04 -54.66 -16.08
C ASP A 3 -4.33 -53.92 -17.41
N LEU A 4 -5.30 -53.00 -17.45
CA LEU A 4 -5.66 -52.28 -18.68
C LEU A 4 -4.81 -51.02 -18.87
N ILE A 5 -4.19 -50.85 -20.06
CA ILE A 5 -3.47 -49.64 -20.45
C ILE A 5 -4.42 -48.66 -21.15
N ALA A 6 -5.05 -49.08 -22.25
CA ALA A 6 -5.98 -48.27 -23.04
C ALA A 6 -6.79 -49.16 -24.01
N GLN A 7 -7.88 -48.61 -24.55
CA GLN A 7 -8.68 -49.24 -25.59
C GLN A 7 -8.86 -48.29 -26.79
N LEU A 8 -8.63 -48.80 -28.00
CA LEU A 8 -8.68 -48.06 -29.25
C LEU A 8 -9.92 -48.44 -30.06
N PHE A 9 -10.67 -47.44 -30.50
CA PHE A 9 -11.83 -47.58 -31.39
C PHE A 9 -11.59 -46.78 -32.68
N PRO A 10 -12.15 -47.20 -33.83
CA PRO A 10 -12.14 -46.36 -35.02
C PRO A 10 -12.96 -45.08 -34.80
N TRP A 11 -12.46 -43.93 -35.26
CA TRP A 11 -13.20 -42.66 -35.23
C TRP A 11 -14.11 -42.53 -36.46
N TYR A 12 -15.30 -41.96 -36.30
CA TYR A 12 -16.24 -41.68 -37.39
C TYR A 12 -16.62 -40.19 -37.38
N ASP A 13 -16.22 -39.43 -38.40
CA ASP A 13 -16.78 -38.09 -38.65
C ASP A 13 -18.06 -38.22 -39.49
N ASN A 14 -19.08 -37.41 -39.20
CA ASN A 14 -20.39 -37.41 -39.87
C ASN A 14 -20.23 -37.52 -41.41
N GLN A 15 -20.41 -38.74 -41.92
CA GLN A 15 -20.50 -39.14 -43.33
C GLN A 15 -19.21 -39.28 -44.19
N HIS A 16 -18.06 -39.75 -43.67
CA HIS A 16 -17.06 -40.60 -44.39
C HIS A 16 -15.61 -40.37 -43.92
N SER A 17 -15.16 -41.13 -42.91
CA SER A 17 -13.75 -41.54 -42.65
C SER A 17 -13.73 -42.19 -41.27
N SER A 18 -13.48 -43.50 -41.13
CA SER A 18 -12.10 -43.99 -41.01
C SER A 18 -11.98 -45.48 -41.40
N ARG A 19 -12.31 -45.82 -42.66
CA ARG A 19 -12.17 -47.19 -43.22
C ARG A 19 -10.81 -47.82 -42.92
N TYR A 20 -9.76 -47.01 -42.91
CA TYR A 20 -8.41 -47.47 -42.60
C TYR A 20 -8.19 -47.74 -41.11
N ALA A 21 -8.76 -46.96 -40.17
CA ALA A 21 -8.71 -47.32 -38.76
C ALA A 21 -9.55 -48.56 -38.46
N GLU A 22 -10.73 -48.69 -39.08
CA GLU A 22 -11.53 -49.92 -39.00
C GLU A 22 -10.75 -51.13 -39.49
N GLN A 23 -10.06 -51.00 -40.62
CA GLN A 23 -9.21 -52.07 -41.14
C GLN A 23 -8.08 -52.41 -40.17
N VAL A 24 -7.40 -51.43 -39.58
CA VAL A 24 -6.35 -51.67 -38.58
C VAL A 24 -6.90 -52.44 -37.36
N ILE A 25 -8.09 -52.10 -36.90
CA ILE A 25 -8.76 -52.83 -35.80
C ILE A 25 -9.17 -54.24 -36.23
N GLN A 26 -9.69 -54.41 -37.45
CA GLN A 26 -10.04 -55.73 -38.00
C GLN A 26 -8.83 -56.62 -38.26
N ASP A 27 -7.68 -56.06 -38.63
CA ASP A 27 -6.43 -56.79 -38.86
C ASP A 27 -5.86 -57.36 -37.54
N ALA A 28 -6.28 -56.82 -36.39
CA ALA A 28 -5.99 -57.40 -35.08
C ALA A 28 -6.88 -58.62 -34.74
N ARG A 29 -7.88 -58.95 -35.55
CA ARG A 29 -8.78 -60.09 -35.33
C ARG A 29 -7.98 -61.40 -35.27
N GLY A 30 -8.16 -62.15 -34.19
CA GLY A 30 -7.37 -63.36 -33.89
C GLY A 30 -6.16 -63.12 -33.00
N THR A 31 -5.85 -61.86 -32.64
CA THR A 31 -4.89 -61.53 -31.57
C THR A 31 -5.61 -61.42 -30.22
N PRO A 32 -4.91 -61.62 -29.08
CA PRO A 32 -5.49 -61.42 -27.75
C PRO A 32 -5.91 -59.97 -27.46
N ARG A 33 -5.51 -59.02 -28.32
CA ARG A 33 -5.84 -57.59 -28.20
C ARG A 33 -7.20 -57.24 -28.82
N PHE A 34 -7.78 -58.07 -29.69
CA PHE A 34 -9.04 -57.75 -30.38
C PHE A 34 -10.26 -58.00 -29.50
N VAL A 35 -11.14 -57.01 -29.42
CA VAL A 35 -12.45 -57.11 -28.75
C VAL A 35 -13.56 -56.94 -29.77
N GLU A 36 -14.44 -57.94 -29.83
CA GLU A 36 -15.59 -57.95 -30.74
C GLU A 36 -16.72 -57.05 -30.22
N ALA A 37 -17.47 -56.43 -31.13
CA ALA A 37 -18.61 -55.59 -30.79
C ALA A 37 -19.71 -56.43 -30.13
N LYS A 38 -20.32 -55.93 -29.06
CA LYS A 38 -21.46 -56.58 -28.41
C LYS A 38 -22.71 -56.40 -29.27
N ASN A 39 -23.35 -57.50 -29.67
CA ASN A 39 -24.64 -57.47 -30.34
C ASN A 39 -25.75 -57.17 -29.33
N SER A 40 -26.60 -56.18 -29.60
CA SER A 40 -27.71 -55.72 -28.75
C SER A 40 -28.90 -56.71 -28.65
N SER A 41 -28.64 -58.02 -28.73
CA SER A 41 -29.67 -59.05 -28.85
C SER A 41 -29.35 -60.32 -28.05
N GLN A 42 -29.04 -60.17 -26.75
CA GLN A 42 -29.21 -61.24 -25.76
C GLN A 42 -29.89 -60.70 -24.49
N PRO A 43 -30.87 -61.40 -23.89
CA PRO A 43 -31.52 -60.97 -22.65
C PRO A 43 -30.56 -61.11 -21.46
N GLN A 44 -30.61 -60.16 -20.52
CA GLN A 44 -29.90 -60.24 -19.23
C GLN A 44 -30.45 -61.39 -18.39
N ASP A 45 -29.84 -62.58 -18.49
CA ASP A 45 -29.89 -63.60 -17.45
C ASP A 45 -28.71 -63.41 -16.48
N SER A 46 -29.00 -63.64 -15.20
CA SER A 46 -28.19 -63.22 -14.06
C SER A 46 -26.84 -63.94 -13.92
N TRP A 47 -25.84 -63.20 -13.44
CA TRP A 47 -24.52 -63.60 -12.90
C TRP A 47 -23.33 -63.78 -13.88
N SER A 48 -22.69 -62.66 -14.21
CA SER A 48 -21.24 -62.44 -13.98
C SER A 48 -20.92 -60.94 -14.14
N ARG A 49 -21.30 -60.14 -13.14
CA ARG A 49 -20.98 -58.70 -13.06
C ARG A 49 -19.55 -58.48 -12.53
N GLU A 50 -18.54 -59.05 -13.18
CA GLU A 50 -17.14 -58.80 -12.80
C GLU A 50 -16.35 -58.02 -13.85
N THR A 51 -16.84 -57.88 -15.09
CA THR A 51 -16.13 -57.12 -16.15
C THR A 51 -16.86 -55.87 -16.64
N THR A 52 -18.12 -55.67 -16.29
CA THR A 52 -18.90 -54.48 -16.67
C THR A 52 -18.99 -53.41 -15.56
N ALA A 53 -18.66 -53.77 -14.31
CA ALA A 53 -18.65 -52.83 -13.20
C ALA A 53 -17.43 -51.89 -13.21
N GLU A 54 -16.39 -52.18 -14.00
CA GLU A 54 -15.15 -51.39 -14.07
C GLU A 54 -15.22 -50.21 -15.07
N LEU A 55 -16.36 -49.99 -15.73
CA LEU A 55 -16.58 -48.90 -16.71
C LEU A 55 -17.80 -48.01 -16.42
N GLU A 56 -18.56 -48.27 -15.34
CA GLU A 56 -19.87 -47.64 -15.09
C GLU A 56 -19.83 -46.28 -14.39
N ASP A 57 -18.67 -45.78 -13.96
CA ASP A 57 -18.54 -44.41 -13.46
C ASP A 57 -18.02 -43.47 -14.56
N TYR A 58 -18.95 -42.68 -15.10
CA TYR A 58 -18.80 -41.52 -16.00
C TYR A 58 -18.75 -41.78 -17.52
N GLN A 59 -19.93 -41.85 -18.13
CA GLN A 59 -20.27 -41.28 -19.44
C GLN A 59 -21.75 -40.89 -19.43
N ILE A 60 -22.18 -39.91 -20.22
CA ILE A 60 -23.60 -39.79 -20.58
C ILE A 60 -23.97 -41.15 -21.17
N LYS A 61 -24.93 -41.86 -20.55
CA LYS A 61 -25.29 -43.27 -20.82
C LYS A 61 -25.34 -43.63 -22.33
N GLU A 62 -25.72 -42.66 -23.17
CA GLU A 62 -25.78 -42.78 -24.63
C GLU A 62 -24.44 -43.03 -25.35
N ASP A 63 -23.30 -42.61 -24.81
CA ASP A 63 -22.00 -42.71 -25.49
C ASP A 63 -21.30 -44.06 -25.21
N ALA A 64 -21.50 -44.63 -24.01
CA ALA A 64 -21.01 -45.96 -23.65
C ALA A 64 -21.70 -47.07 -24.47
N ASP A 65 -23.03 -46.96 -24.62
CA ASP A 65 -23.84 -47.89 -25.41
C ASP A 65 -23.45 -47.89 -26.90
N ARG A 66 -22.90 -46.78 -27.42
CA ARG A 66 -22.38 -46.66 -28.79
C ARG A 66 -21.01 -47.29 -28.97
N LEU A 67 -20.13 -47.20 -27.96
CA LEU A 67 -18.79 -47.80 -28.02
C LEU A 67 -18.84 -49.32 -27.92
N ASP A 68 -19.76 -49.87 -27.13
CA ASP A 68 -19.98 -51.32 -27.02
C ASP A 68 -20.39 -51.96 -28.36
N GLN A 69 -20.90 -51.17 -29.32
CA GLN A 69 -21.30 -51.61 -30.67
C GLN A 69 -20.14 -51.58 -31.69
N LEU A 70 -18.92 -51.21 -31.28
CA LEU A 70 -17.76 -51.10 -32.16
C LEU A 70 -16.68 -52.15 -31.82
N HIS A 71 -16.03 -52.67 -32.86
CA HIS A 71 -14.79 -53.44 -32.67
C HIS A 71 -13.69 -52.55 -32.10
N SER A 72 -12.84 -53.10 -31.24
CA SER A 72 -11.75 -52.34 -30.62
C SER A 72 -10.50 -53.18 -30.41
N VAL A 73 -9.39 -52.49 -30.16
CA VAL A 73 -8.12 -53.08 -29.74
C VAL A 73 -7.85 -52.66 -28.30
N VAL A 74 -7.75 -53.64 -27.41
CA VAL A 74 -7.42 -53.46 -25.99
C VAL A 74 -5.92 -53.69 -25.79
N LEU A 75 -5.29 -52.78 -25.06
CA LEU A 75 -3.87 -52.80 -24.71
C LEU A 75 -3.75 -53.09 -23.21
N LYS A 76 -2.97 -54.12 -22.83
CA LYS A 76 -2.83 -54.55 -21.42
C LYS A 76 -1.38 -54.60 -20.96
N PHE A 77 -1.13 -54.41 -19.67
CA PHE A 77 0.21 -54.53 -19.10
C PHE A 77 0.75 -55.97 -19.23
N SER A 78 -0.14 -56.96 -19.09
CA SER A 78 0.16 -58.39 -19.23
C SER A 78 0.35 -58.88 -20.67
N ASP A 79 0.20 -58.02 -21.68
CA ASP A 79 0.37 -58.42 -23.07
C ASP A 79 1.80 -58.97 -23.31
N PRO A 80 1.96 -60.24 -23.70
CA PRO A 80 3.24 -60.93 -23.64
C PRO A 80 4.25 -60.55 -24.74
N THR A 81 3.89 -59.67 -25.67
CA THR A 81 4.57 -59.51 -26.95
C THR A 81 4.61 -58.06 -27.44
N TYR A 82 5.17 -57.14 -26.66
CA TYR A 82 5.54 -55.84 -27.22
C TYR A 82 6.82 -55.98 -28.04
N LYS A 83 6.86 -55.38 -29.22
CA LYS A 83 7.87 -55.69 -30.26
C LYS A 83 9.15 -54.86 -30.18
N ASN A 84 9.19 -53.84 -29.33
CA ASN A 84 10.29 -52.91 -29.27
C ASN A 84 10.48 -52.38 -27.84
N GLY A 85 11.66 -51.83 -27.55
CA GLY A 85 11.97 -51.29 -26.21
C GLY A 85 11.49 -49.86 -25.94
N LYS A 86 10.77 -49.20 -26.87
CA LYS A 86 10.29 -47.81 -26.68
C LYS A 86 8.88 -47.76 -26.09
N GLY A 87 8.00 -48.65 -26.51
CA GLY A 87 6.59 -48.70 -26.11
C GLY A 87 5.71 -49.38 -27.14
N ILE A 88 4.40 -49.13 -27.06
CA ILE A 88 3.40 -49.69 -27.99
C ILE A 88 3.46 -48.92 -29.31
N MET A 89 4.13 -49.49 -30.32
CA MET A 89 4.50 -48.74 -31.53
C MET A 89 3.43 -48.79 -32.62
N PHE A 90 3.14 -47.64 -33.22
CA PHE A 90 2.26 -47.44 -34.37
C PHE A 90 3.11 -47.12 -35.60
N GLY A 91 2.84 -47.77 -36.72
CA GLY A 91 3.58 -47.55 -37.96
C GLY A 91 3.33 -48.69 -38.93
N TRP A 92 3.89 -48.63 -40.14
CA TRP A 92 3.66 -49.67 -41.15
C TRP A 92 4.68 -50.82 -41.09
N ASN A 93 5.64 -50.82 -40.15
CA ASN A 93 6.63 -51.90 -40.02
C ASN A 93 6.10 -53.08 -39.20
N LEU A 94 5.91 -54.23 -39.84
CA LEU A 94 5.39 -55.44 -39.18
C LEU A 94 6.29 -55.95 -38.05
N ASP A 95 7.61 -55.76 -38.16
CA ASP A 95 8.58 -56.30 -37.22
C ASP A 95 8.70 -55.49 -35.94
N THR A 96 8.47 -54.17 -36.01
CA THR A 96 8.68 -53.25 -34.87
C THR A 96 7.39 -52.62 -34.34
N CYS A 97 6.30 -52.62 -35.13
CA CYS A 97 5.02 -52.01 -34.74
C CYS A 97 4.03 -53.02 -34.15
N ASP A 98 3.45 -52.63 -33.01
CA ASP A 98 2.38 -53.31 -32.31
C ASP A 98 1.02 -53.05 -32.96
N ILE A 99 0.80 -51.82 -33.41
CA ILE A 99 -0.37 -51.39 -34.17
C ILE A 99 0.09 -51.07 -35.59
N VAL A 100 -0.16 -52.02 -36.50
CA VAL A 100 0.31 -51.94 -37.89
C VAL A 100 -0.64 -51.05 -38.68
N LEU A 101 -0.14 -49.91 -39.14
CA LEU A 101 -0.88 -48.94 -39.93
C LEU A 101 -0.74 -49.22 -41.44
N PRO A 102 -1.72 -48.82 -42.27
CA PRO A 102 -1.60 -48.93 -43.71
C PRO A 102 -0.44 -48.07 -44.23
N ARG A 103 0.23 -48.55 -45.27
CA ARG A 103 1.30 -47.81 -45.94
C ARG A 103 0.73 -46.70 -46.83
N LEU A 104 0.38 -45.58 -46.21
CA LEU A 104 -0.05 -44.35 -46.88
C LEU A 104 1.10 -43.34 -46.92
N GLU A 105 1.12 -42.49 -47.95
CA GLU A 105 1.97 -41.29 -47.96
C GLU A 105 1.63 -40.45 -46.73
N GLY A 106 2.63 -40.02 -45.96
CA GLY A 106 2.40 -39.39 -44.66
C GLY A 106 2.75 -40.27 -43.46
N ILE A 107 2.50 -41.59 -43.54
CA ILE A 107 2.70 -42.51 -42.42
C ILE A 107 4.13 -43.05 -42.40
N SER A 108 4.84 -42.83 -41.29
CA SER A 108 6.23 -43.29 -41.09
C SER A 108 6.32 -44.78 -40.74
N ARG A 109 7.51 -45.36 -40.95
CA ARG A 109 7.81 -46.78 -40.68
C ARG A 109 7.58 -47.13 -39.21
N GLU A 110 8.06 -46.25 -38.33
CA GLU A 110 7.73 -46.13 -36.91
C GLU A 110 7.19 -44.71 -36.73
N HIS A 111 5.88 -44.56 -36.55
CA HIS A 111 5.19 -43.28 -36.59
C HIS A 111 5.13 -42.62 -35.21
N CYS A 112 4.48 -43.29 -34.25
CA CYS A 112 4.36 -42.82 -32.88
C CYS A 112 4.23 -44.03 -31.96
N TYR A 113 4.43 -43.86 -30.65
CA TYR A 113 4.23 -44.95 -29.71
C TYR A 113 3.61 -44.48 -28.40
N LEU A 114 2.86 -45.36 -27.75
CA LEU A 114 2.35 -45.15 -26.40
C LEU A 114 3.34 -45.68 -25.37
N THR A 115 3.60 -44.90 -24.32
CA THR A 115 4.44 -45.31 -23.19
C THR A 115 4.05 -44.52 -21.94
N PHE A 116 4.79 -44.70 -20.84
CA PHE A 116 4.56 -43.97 -19.60
C PHE A 116 5.71 -43.03 -19.28
N ASP A 117 5.37 -41.86 -18.74
CA ASP A 117 6.38 -40.92 -18.22
C ASP A 117 6.80 -41.27 -16.78
N HIS A 118 7.76 -40.51 -16.25
CA HIS A 118 8.25 -40.66 -14.88
C HIS A 118 7.20 -40.40 -13.79
N LYS A 119 6.02 -39.87 -14.14
CA LYS A 119 4.86 -39.68 -13.23
C LYS A 119 3.81 -40.79 -13.41
N HIS A 120 4.16 -41.87 -14.12
CA HIS A 120 3.26 -42.98 -14.46
C HIS A 120 2.05 -42.55 -15.31
N ARG A 121 2.15 -41.44 -16.07
CA ARG A 121 1.09 -40.98 -16.97
C ARG A 121 1.26 -41.58 -18.36
N LEU A 122 0.15 -41.96 -19.00
CA LEU A 122 0.15 -42.47 -20.37
C LEU A 122 0.38 -41.34 -21.36
N ILE A 123 1.45 -41.46 -22.14
CA ILE A 123 1.87 -40.49 -23.15
C ILE A 123 1.97 -41.12 -24.54
N LEU A 124 1.78 -40.30 -25.57
CA LEU A 124 2.12 -40.61 -26.96
C LEU A 124 3.32 -39.80 -27.40
N GLU A 125 4.34 -40.48 -27.90
CA GLU A 125 5.54 -39.87 -28.48
C GLU A 125 5.47 -39.98 -30.00
N ASP A 126 5.42 -38.84 -30.70
CA ASP A 126 5.53 -38.82 -32.16
C ASP A 126 7.00 -38.92 -32.59
N THR A 127 7.32 -39.84 -33.48
CA THR A 127 8.64 -39.98 -34.12
C THR A 127 8.56 -39.81 -35.64
N SER A 128 7.42 -39.34 -36.13
CA SER A 128 7.08 -39.39 -37.55
C SER A 128 7.67 -38.20 -38.32
N THR A 129 7.64 -38.33 -39.65
CA THR A 129 8.03 -37.26 -40.56
C THR A 129 6.92 -36.24 -40.83
N ASN A 130 5.66 -36.57 -40.53
CA ASN A 130 4.49 -35.74 -40.86
C ASN A 130 3.65 -35.31 -39.66
N GLY A 131 3.96 -35.81 -38.48
CA GLY A 131 3.36 -35.43 -37.21
C GLY A 131 2.12 -36.24 -36.88
N THR A 132 1.78 -36.20 -35.59
CA THR A 132 0.58 -36.78 -35.02
C THR A 132 -0.21 -35.67 -34.33
N MET A 133 -1.54 -35.75 -34.40
CA MET A 133 -2.45 -34.81 -33.74
C MET A 133 -3.31 -35.55 -32.72
N VAL A 134 -3.38 -35.02 -31.49
CA VAL A 134 -4.30 -35.53 -30.45
C VAL A 134 -5.35 -34.46 -30.17
N ILE A 135 -6.62 -34.84 -30.26
CA ILE A 135 -7.78 -33.94 -30.10
C ILE A 135 -8.53 -34.33 -28.83
N TYR A 136 -8.80 -33.34 -27.97
CA TYR A 136 -9.49 -33.45 -26.69
C TYR A 136 -10.80 -32.65 -26.75
N ASP A 137 -11.98 -33.29 -26.72
CA ASP A 137 -13.31 -32.61 -26.77
C ASP A 137 -13.40 -31.48 -27.81
N GLU A 138 -12.83 -31.69 -29.01
CA GLU A 138 -12.72 -30.74 -30.13
C GLU A 138 -11.58 -29.70 -30.10
N GLN A 139 -10.80 -29.64 -29.03
CA GLN A 139 -9.61 -28.80 -28.91
C GLN A 139 -8.32 -29.56 -29.29
N GLY A 140 -7.20 -28.86 -29.48
CA GLY A 140 -5.90 -29.50 -29.78
C GLY A 140 -5.72 -29.92 -31.24
N LYS A 141 -6.50 -29.34 -32.17
CA LYS A 141 -6.46 -29.62 -33.63
C LYS A 141 -5.19 -29.07 -34.32
N ILE A 142 -4.02 -29.43 -33.80
CA ILE A 142 -2.70 -29.00 -34.28
C ILE A 142 -1.85 -30.24 -34.55
N ASN A 143 -1.40 -30.39 -35.79
CA ASN A 143 -0.51 -31.48 -36.16
C ASN A 143 0.94 -31.14 -35.78
N LYS A 144 1.58 -31.95 -34.93
CA LYS A 144 2.95 -31.71 -34.43
C LYS A 144 3.87 -32.90 -34.70
N LYS A 145 5.09 -32.60 -35.13
CA LYS A 145 6.18 -33.56 -35.36
C LYS A 145 7.08 -33.62 -34.14
N LYS A 146 7.60 -34.81 -33.81
CA LYS A 146 8.55 -35.01 -32.71
C LYS A 146 8.04 -34.43 -31.39
N PHE A 147 6.77 -34.69 -31.10
CA PHE A 147 6.03 -34.06 -30.01
C PHE A 147 5.38 -35.10 -29.12
N ARG A 148 5.34 -34.78 -27.82
CA ARG A 148 4.76 -35.61 -26.78
C ARG A 148 3.35 -35.13 -26.46
N TRP A 149 2.42 -36.06 -26.33
CA TRP A 149 1.05 -35.79 -25.89
C TRP A 149 0.72 -36.61 -24.64
N ILE A 150 0.13 -36.00 -23.63
CA ILE A 150 -0.42 -36.70 -22.46
C ILE A 150 -1.85 -37.12 -22.78
N ILE A 151 -2.13 -38.41 -22.72
CA ILE A 151 -3.40 -38.98 -23.16
C ILE A 151 -4.19 -39.59 -22.00
N GLY A 152 -3.53 -39.94 -20.89
CA GLY A 152 -4.23 -40.40 -19.69
C GLY A 152 -3.32 -40.59 -18.48
N GLY A 153 -3.89 -40.99 -17.35
CA GLY A 153 -3.19 -41.07 -16.06
C GLY A 153 -2.93 -39.70 -15.39
N ASP A 154 -3.32 -38.61 -16.03
CA ASP A 154 -3.34 -37.29 -15.41
C ASP A 154 -4.77 -37.02 -14.86
N PRO A 155 -4.93 -36.73 -13.55
CA PRO A 155 -6.26 -36.46 -12.97
C PRO A 155 -7.01 -35.33 -13.68
N PHE A 156 -6.28 -34.33 -14.19
CA PHE A 156 -6.87 -33.23 -14.95
C PHE A 156 -7.51 -33.74 -16.25
N VAL A 157 -6.78 -34.56 -17.01
CA VAL A 157 -7.26 -35.12 -18.29
C VAL A 157 -8.47 -36.02 -18.08
N ALA A 158 -8.45 -36.86 -17.05
CA ALA A 158 -9.54 -37.79 -16.73
C ALA A 158 -10.86 -37.10 -16.31
N ASN A 159 -10.75 -35.89 -15.75
CA ASN A 159 -11.90 -35.11 -15.26
C ASN A 159 -12.38 -34.05 -16.26
N SER A 160 -11.48 -33.52 -17.08
CA SER A 160 -11.76 -32.34 -17.93
C SER A 160 -12.17 -32.70 -19.35
N PHE A 161 -11.82 -33.89 -19.85
CA PHE A 161 -12.11 -34.29 -21.23
C PHE A 161 -12.87 -35.61 -21.29
N GLN A 162 -13.96 -35.63 -22.07
CA GLN A 162 -14.82 -36.80 -22.25
C GLN A 162 -14.35 -37.70 -23.40
N VAL A 163 -13.76 -37.12 -24.44
CA VAL A 163 -13.41 -37.77 -25.69
C VAL A 163 -12.01 -37.35 -26.13
N ILE A 164 -11.11 -38.32 -26.23
CA ILE A 164 -9.75 -38.13 -26.78
C ILE A 164 -9.60 -38.97 -28.05
N SER A 165 -9.01 -38.37 -29.08
CA SER A 165 -8.74 -39.06 -30.34
C SER A 165 -7.35 -38.77 -30.88
N ILE A 166 -6.72 -39.79 -31.45
CA ILE A 166 -5.38 -39.74 -32.04
C ILE A 166 -5.55 -39.78 -33.56
N GLN A 167 -5.21 -38.70 -34.24
CA GLN A 167 -5.21 -38.60 -35.69
C GLN A 167 -3.77 -38.70 -36.20
N ILE A 168 -3.47 -39.84 -36.81
CA ILE A 168 -2.14 -40.18 -37.35
C ILE A 168 -2.02 -39.73 -38.82
N HIS A 169 -3.15 -39.70 -39.53
CA HIS A 169 -3.25 -39.29 -40.93
C HIS A 169 -4.65 -38.72 -41.18
N GLU A 170 -4.85 -37.93 -42.26
CA GLU A 170 -6.18 -37.40 -42.64
C GLU A 170 -7.24 -38.52 -42.80
N LYS A 171 -6.81 -39.76 -43.04
CA LYS A 171 -7.66 -40.96 -43.24
C LYS A 171 -7.58 -41.98 -42.10
N VAL A 172 -6.75 -41.74 -41.07
CA VAL A 172 -6.51 -42.68 -39.97
C VAL A 172 -6.60 -41.94 -38.65
N ARG A 173 -7.72 -42.15 -37.97
CA ARG A 173 -8.00 -41.59 -36.64
C ARG A 173 -8.65 -42.63 -35.74
N PHE A 174 -8.19 -42.68 -34.50
CA PHE A 174 -8.69 -43.57 -33.46
C PHE A 174 -9.26 -42.75 -32.29
N ARG A 175 -10.39 -43.17 -31.71
CA ARG A 175 -10.77 -42.77 -30.35
C ARG A 175 -9.97 -43.63 -29.38
N ILE A 176 -9.38 -43.02 -28.37
CA ILE A 176 -8.67 -43.75 -27.30
C ILE A 176 -9.43 -43.56 -25.99
N VAL A 177 -9.70 -44.66 -25.32
CA VAL A 177 -10.31 -44.71 -23.99
C VAL A 177 -9.26 -45.21 -23.02
N VAL A 178 -8.93 -44.39 -22.03
CA VAL A 178 -7.97 -44.73 -20.98
C VAL A 178 -8.76 -44.91 -19.69
N PRO A 179 -8.57 -46.01 -18.92
CA PRO A 179 -9.26 -46.18 -17.66
C PRO A 179 -8.96 -45.02 -16.70
N LYS A 180 -9.98 -44.55 -15.96
CA LYS A 180 -9.84 -43.60 -14.85
C LYS A 180 -9.28 -44.30 -13.61
N SER A 181 -8.18 -45.03 -13.76
CA SER A 181 -7.48 -45.64 -12.64
C SER A 181 -6.88 -44.54 -11.77
N ASP A 182 -7.09 -44.62 -10.46
CA ASP A 182 -6.41 -43.75 -9.50
C ASP A 182 -4.91 -44.06 -9.57
N THR A 183 -4.16 -43.16 -10.21
CA THR A 183 -2.71 -43.30 -10.41
C THR A 183 -1.94 -43.26 -9.10
N SER A 184 -2.59 -42.97 -7.97
CA SER A 184 -1.99 -43.06 -6.64
C SER A 184 -1.90 -44.48 -6.11
N LEU A 185 -2.73 -45.41 -6.61
CA LEU A 185 -2.77 -46.81 -6.17
C LEU A 185 -1.43 -47.52 -6.46
N SER A 186 -0.91 -48.23 -5.46
CA SER A 186 0.35 -48.98 -5.57
C SER A 186 0.29 -50.03 -6.69
N GLU A 187 -0.85 -50.71 -6.85
CA GLU A 187 -1.04 -51.74 -7.87
C GLU A 187 -0.87 -51.20 -9.30
N TYR A 188 -1.36 -49.98 -9.57
CA TYR A 188 -1.19 -49.34 -10.88
C TYR A 188 0.27 -48.97 -11.13
N LYS A 189 0.95 -48.38 -10.14
CA LYS A 189 2.37 -48.02 -10.23
C LYS A 189 3.24 -49.26 -10.46
N ASP A 190 2.95 -50.35 -9.74
CA ASP A 190 3.64 -51.63 -9.89
C ASP A 190 3.47 -52.22 -11.30
N SER A 191 2.25 -52.13 -11.87
CA SER A 191 1.98 -52.52 -13.26
C SER A 191 2.77 -51.67 -14.27
N VAL A 192 2.79 -50.34 -14.11
CA VAL A 192 3.54 -49.44 -14.99
C VAL A 192 5.04 -49.68 -14.88
N ASP A 193 5.59 -49.79 -13.67
CA ASP A 193 7.01 -50.05 -13.45
C ASP A 193 7.41 -51.44 -13.98
N GLY A 194 6.53 -52.43 -13.83
CA GLY A 194 6.69 -53.76 -14.43
C GLY A 194 6.81 -53.70 -15.95
N PHE A 195 5.92 -52.93 -16.59
CA PHE A 195 5.91 -52.73 -18.03
C PHE A 195 7.15 -51.96 -18.52
N LEU A 196 7.55 -50.87 -17.86
CA LEU A 196 8.77 -50.12 -18.21
C LEU A 196 10.05 -50.96 -18.04
N ARG A 197 10.10 -51.83 -17.01
CA ARG A 197 11.19 -52.80 -16.83
C ARG A 197 11.22 -53.82 -17.97
N TYR A 198 10.06 -54.35 -18.37
CA TYR A 198 9.95 -55.27 -19.49
C TYR A 198 10.42 -54.63 -20.82
N LEU A 199 9.97 -53.41 -21.13
CA LEU A 199 10.43 -52.67 -22.31
C LEU A 199 11.94 -52.40 -22.28
N SER A 200 12.49 -52.07 -21.12
CA SER A 200 13.95 -51.86 -20.95
C SER A 200 14.74 -53.12 -21.23
N GLN A 201 14.25 -54.30 -20.81
CA GLN A 201 14.89 -55.58 -21.11
C GLN A 201 14.87 -55.90 -22.61
N LEU A 202 13.78 -55.57 -23.31
CA LEU A 202 13.71 -55.65 -24.77
C LEU A 202 14.71 -54.70 -25.44
N GLY A 203 14.86 -53.47 -24.94
CA GLY A 203 15.79 -52.48 -25.47
C GLY A 203 17.28 -52.77 -25.22
N ILE A 204 17.62 -53.50 -24.15
CA ILE A 204 19.00 -53.90 -23.82
C ILE A 204 19.50 -55.01 -24.77
N GLN A 205 18.61 -55.82 -25.35
CA GLN A 205 19.00 -56.81 -26.36
C GLN A 205 19.42 -56.18 -27.70
N ASP A 206 19.13 -54.90 -27.92
CA ASP A 206 19.35 -54.19 -29.19
C ASP A 206 20.64 -53.33 -29.25
N ARG A 207 21.57 -53.45 -28.27
CA ARG A 207 22.86 -52.71 -28.30
C ARG A 207 24.09 -53.56 -27.94
N PRO A 208 25.11 -53.64 -28.81
CA PRO A 208 26.47 -54.06 -28.42
C PRO A 208 27.23 -52.93 -27.69
N ASN A 209 27.95 -53.31 -26.65
CA ASN A 209 28.85 -52.54 -25.78
C ASN A 209 29.54 -51.31 -26.41
N THR A 210 29.43 -50.14 -25.76
CA THR A 210 30.55 -49.21 -25.54
C THR A 210 30.25 -48.22 -24.40
N VAL A 211 31.09 -48.33 -23.37
CA VAL A 211 31.51 -47.37 -22.32
C VAL A 211 30.44 -46.55 -21.60
N ALA A 212 30.28 -46.92 -20.33
CA ALA A 212 29.64 -46.16 -19.27
C ALA A 212 30.28 -44.78 -19.08
N ASN A 213 29.44 -43.74 -19.09
CA ASN A 213 29.61 -42.63 -18.17
C ASN A 213 28.42 -42.65 -17.21
N SER A 214 28.78 -42.94 -15.97
CA SER A 214 27.97 -42.80 -14.77
C SER A 214 27.40 -41.40 -14.65
N ASP A 215 26.12 -41.30 -14.33
CA ASP A 215 25.61 -40.41 -13.28
C ASP A 215 24.36 -41.05 -12.68
N PHE A 216 24.58 -42.22 -12.07
CA PHE A 216 23.70 -42.79 -11.05
C PHE A 216 24.20 -42.28 -9.70
N VAL A 217 23.73 -41.10 -9.30
CA VAL A 217 23.83 -40.64 -7.90
C VAL A 217 22.46 -40.85 -7.27
N SER A 218 22.18 -42.10 -6.91
CA SER A 218 21.14 -42.44 -5.94
C SER A 218 21.65 -42.05 -4.55
N GLY A 219 20.87 -41.24 -3.81
CA GLY A 219 21.01 -41.18 -2.35
C GLY A 219 20.95 -39.80 -1.72
N VAL A 220 21.11 -38.70 -2.47
CA VAL A 220 21.12 -37.33 -1.87
C VAL A 220 20.08 -36.39 -2.51
N ALA A 221 19.55 -36.70 -3.69
CA ALA A 221 18.58 -35.85 -4.39
C ALA A 221 17.14 -35.92 -3.83
N SER A 222 16.79 -36.96 -3.08
CA SER A 222 15.43 -37.15 -2.53
C SER A 222 15.09 -36.16 -1.40
N ALA A 223 16.09 -35.74 -0.61
CA ALA A 223 15.90 -34.71 0.41
C ALA A 223 15.98 -33.27 -0.16
N TYR A 224 16.72 -33.08 -1.26
CA TYR A 224 16.80 -31.77 -1.92
C TYR A 224 15.58 -31.47 -2.81
N SER A 225 14.91 -32.47 -3.38
CA SER A 225 13.70 -32.26 -4.20
C SER A 225 12.45 -31.91 -3.40
N LEU A 226 12.41 -32.19 -2.09
CA LEU A 226 11.32 -31.77 -1.20
C LEU A 226 11.49 -30.32 -0.71
N LEU A 227 12.64 -29.70 -0.99
CA LEU A 227 12.95 -28.30 -0.63
C LEU A 227 12.94 -27.36 -1.84
N VAL A 228 12.77 -27.87 -3.06
CA VAL A 228 12.62 -27.07 -4.27
C VAL A 228 11.14 -26.94 -4.60
N ARG A 229 10.62 -25.71 -4.43
CA ARG A 229 9.23 -25.33 -4.76
C ARG A 229 8.89 -25.80 -6.18
N PRO A 230 7.69 -26.37 -6.46
CA PRO A 230 7.32 -26.75 -7.82
C PRO A 230 7.23 -25.48 -8.67
N VAL A 231 8.24 -25.25 -9.51
CA VAL A 231 8.21 -24.17 -10.50
C VAL A 231 7.42 -24.70 -11.68
N THR A 232 6.21 -24.16 -11.91
CA THR A 232 5.43 -24.45 -13.12
C THR A 232 6.31 -24.17 -14.34
N PRO A 233 6.48 -25.13 -15.28
CA PRO A 233 7.33 -24.95 -16.45
C PRO A 233 6.99 -23.68 -17.24
N VAL A 234 7.98 -23.09 -17.91
CA VAL A 234 7.70 -22.04 -18.90
C VAL A 234 7.27 -22.74 -20.19
N PRO A 235 6.11 -22.39 -20.78
CA PRO A 235 5.69 -22.99 -22.05
C PRO A 235 6.71 -22.66 -23.14
N THR A 236 6.97 -23.62 -24.01
CA THR A 236 7.86 -23.43 -25.16
C THR A 236 7.06 -22.91 -26.36
N THR A 237 7.74 -22.48 -27.41
CA THR A 237 7.08 -22.15 -28.69
C THR A 237 6.32 -23.34 -29.29
N ASP A 238 6.63 -24.56 -28.85
CA ASP A 238 5.98 -25.78 -29.30
C ASP A 238 4.83 -26.24 -28.42
N SER A 239 4.65 -25.67 -27.23
CA SER A 239 3.57 -26.01 -26.31
C SER A 239 2.19 -25.82 -26.96
N ILE A 240 1.31 -26.78 -26.73
CA ILE A 240 -0.10 -26.70 -27.12
C ILE A 240 -0.91 -26.50 -25.86
N LEU A 241 -1.57 -25.35 -25.78
CA LEU A 241 -2.32 -24.88 -24.64
C LEU A 241 -3.82 -25.01 -24.91
N LEU A 242 -4.53 -25.80 -24.11
CA LEU A 242 -5.98 -26.00 -24.23
C LEU A 242 -6.72 -25.14 -23.20
N ARG A 243 -7.85 -24.56 -23.59
CA ARG A 243 -8.71 -23.79 -22.67
C ARG A 243 -9.59 -24.76 -21.89
N CYS A 244 -9.63 -24.59 -20.57
CA CYS A 244 -10.31 -25.50 -19.67
C CYS A 244 -11.61 -24.87 -19.15
N GLU A 245 -11.51 -23.78 -18.40
CA GLU A 245 -12.65 -23.08 -17.80
C GLU A 245 -12.39 -21.57 -17.69
N LEU A 246 -13.47 -20.80 -17.53
CA LEU A 246 -13.39 -19.36 -17.25
C LEU A 246 -13.25 -19.16 -15.73
N LEU A 247 -12.14 -18.56 -15.31
CA LEU A 247 -11.84 -18.28 -13.89
C LEU A 247 -12.42 -16.94 -13.41
N GLY A 248 -12.54 -15.95 -14.29
CA GLY A 248 -13.11 -14.65 -13.94
C GLY A 248 -13.20 -13.66 -15.09
N GLU A 249 -14.12 -12.69 -14.97
CA GLU A 249 -14.35 -11.62 -15.93
C GLU A 249 -14.33 -10.26 -15.21
N GLY A 250 -13.63 -9.28 -15.79
CA GLY A 250 -13.50 -7.95 -15.20
C GLY A 250 -13.35 -6.85 -16.24
N ARG A 251 -13.15 -5.61 -15.75
CA ARG A 251 -13.05 -4.41 -16.59
C ARG A 251 -11.94 -4.48 -17.65
N PHE A 252 -10.92 -5.29 -17.42
CA PHE A 252 -9.72 -5.39 -18.25
C PHE A 252 -9.73 -6.58 -19.22
N GLY A 253 -10.77 -7.42 -19.18
CA GLY A 253 -10.86 -8.66 -19.97
C GLY A 253 -11.31 -9.86 -19.13
N TYR A 254 -10.88 -11.05 -19.51
CA TYR A 254 -11.25 -12.30 -18.83
C TYR A 254 -10.03 -13.21 -18.62
N VAL A 255 -10.12 -14.13 -17.64
CA VAL A 255 -9.05 -15.06 -17.27
C VAL A 255 -9.53 -16.48 -17.44
N ASP A 256 -8.82 -17.28 -18.24
CA ASP A 256 -9.09 -18.69 -18.46
C ASP A 256 -8.07 -19.58 -17.74
N HIS A 257 -8.50 -20.75 -17.26
CA HIS A 257 -7.62 -21.85 -16.92
C HIS A 257 -7.17 -22.55 -18.21
N VAL A 258 -5.87 -22.83 -18.32
CA VAL A 258 -5.23 -23.36 -19.52
C VAL A 258 -4.27 -24.50 -19.17
N TRP A 259 -4.27 -25.57 -19.96
CA TRP A 259 -3.45 -26.77 -19.74
C TRP A 259 -2.51 -27.08 -20.92
N ASP A 260 -1.23 -27.36 -20.65
CA ASP A 260 -0.25 -27.79 -21.66
C ASP A 260 -0.28 -29.31 -21.84
N VAL A 261 -0.68 -29.74 -23.04
CA VAL A 261 -0.87 -31.17 -23.37
C VAL A 261 0.41 -32.00 -23.31
N SER A 262 1.59 -31.39 -23.37
CA SER A 262 2.86 -32.10 -23.47
C SER A 262 3.57 -32.27 -22.12
N THR A 263 3.38 -31.31 -21.23
CA THR A 263 4.01 -31.27 -19.90
C THR A 263 3.02 -31.60 -18.80
N GLY A 264 1.74 -31.31 -19.03
CA GLY A 264 0.65 -31.36 -18.06
C GLY A 264 0.65 -30.16 -17.10
N ALA A 265 1.34 -29.08 -17.48
CA ALA A 265 1.39 -27.87 -16.68
C ALA A 265 0.09 -27.06 -16.84
N GLU A 266 -0.45 -26.57 -15.71
CA GLU A 266 -1.65 -25.75 -15.63
C GLU A 266 -1.27 -24.26 -15.45
N TYR A 267 -2.02 -23.38 -16.11
CA TYR A 267 -1.76 -21.93 -16.17
C TYR A 267 -3.04 -21.10 -16.13
N ALA A 268 -2.94 -19.85 -15.70
CA ALA A 268 -3.98 -18.84 -15.87
C ALA A 268 -3.65 -17.93 -17.05
N SER A 269 -4.56 -17.81 -18.02
CA SER A 269 -4.42 -16.97 -19.21
C SER A 269 -5.36 -15.77 -19.14
N LYS A 270 -4.81 -14.57 -18.87
CA LYS A 270 -5.56 -13.31 -18.89
C LYS A 270 -5.56 -12.73 -20.29
N VAL A 271 -6.74 -12.59 -20.89
CA VAL A 271 -6.97 -12.09 -22.24
C VAL A 271 -7.52 -10.66 -22.16
N PHE A 272 -6.86 -9.71 -22.85
CA PHE A 272 -7.21 -8.30 -22.82
C PHE A 272 -8.13 -7.94 -24.00
N SER A 273 -9.42 -7.74 -23.72
CA SER A 273 -10.46 -7.55 -24.74
C SER A 273 -10.38 -6.22 -25.52
N ASP A 274 -9.78 -5.17 -24.94
CA ASP A 274 -9.60 -3.85 -25.59
C ASP A 274 -8.15 -3.36 -25.50
N ALA A 275 -7.30 -3.87 -26.40
CA ALA A 275 -5.87 -3.56 -26.44
C ALA A 275 -5.52 -2.08 -26.71
N LYS A 276 -6.49 -1.24 -27.14
CA LYS A 276 -6.28 0.19 -27.42
C LYS A 276 -6.49 1.08 -26.20
N ARG A 277 -7.26 0.61 -25.21
CA ARG A 277 -7.67 1.40 -24.05
C ARG A 277 -6.83 1.15 -22.80
N PHE A 278 -6.05 0.07 -22.77
CA PHE A 278 -5.33 -0.37 -21.56
C PHE A 278 -3.83 -0.59 -21.80
N ASP A 279 -3.02 -0.18 -20.84
CA ASP A 279 -1.56 -0.37 -20.84
C ASP A 279 -1.17 -1.78 -20.41
N TRP A 280 -1.54 -2.78 -21.21
CA TRP A 280 -1.16 -4.19 -20.99
C TRP A 280 0.37 -4.41 -21.09
N LYS A 281 1.09 -3.52 -21.80
CA LYS A 281 2.56 -3.55 -21.88
C LYS A 281 3.21 -3.12 -20.57
N GLY A 282 2.65 -2.12 -19.89
CA GLY A 282 3.08 -1.73 -18.56
C GLY A 282 2.91 -2.85 -17.53
N GLU A 283 1.78 -3.56 -17.57
CA GLU A 283 1.54 -4.72 -16.69
C GLU A 283 2.58 -5.83 -16.91
N ILE A 284 2.87 -6.18 -18.17
CA ILE A 284 3.92 -7.16 -18.53
C ILE A 284 5.30 -6.70 -18.05
N ASN A 285 5.68 -5.45 -18.31
CA ASN A 285 7.01 -4.95 -17.96
C ASN A 285 7.27 -5.05 -16.46
N ARG A 286 6.26 -4.80 -15.62
CA ARG A 286 6.39 -4.91 -14.17
C ARG A 286 6.52 -6.37 -13.73
N MET A 287 5.73 -7.28 -14.31
CA MET A 287 5.83 -8.71 -13.99
C MET A 287 7.12 -9.37 -14.51
N ILE A 288 7.77 -8.82 -15.55
CA ILE A 288 9.08 -9.30 -16.03
C ILE A 288 10.18 -8.96 -15.02
N ILE A 289 10.11 -7.78 -14.40
CA ILE A 289 11.16 -7.26 -13.52
C ILE A 289 11.03 -7.86 -12.10
N LEU A 290 9.81 -8.19 -11.69
CA LEU A 290 9.53 -8.73 -10.35
C LEU A 290 9.60 -10.26 -10.32
N SER A 291 10.51 -10.81 -9.52
CA SER A 291 10.76 -12.23 -9.34
C SER A 291 10.82 -12.60 -7.86
N HIS A 292 9.68 -13.03 -7.30
CA HIS A 292 9.59 -13.52 -5.93
C HIS A 292 8.68 -14.74 -5.85
N SER A 293 8.99 -15.65 -4.93
CA SER A 293 8.31 -16.93 -4.82
C SER A 293 6.82 -16.85 -4.45
N ASN A 294 6.42 -15.74 -3.82
CA ASN A 294 5.04 -15.43 -3.44
C ASN A 294 4.45 -14.28 -4.26
N ILE A 295 5.07 -13.91 -5.39
CA ILE A 295 4.45 -13.07 -6.43
C ILE A 295 3.94 -14.00 -7.54
N LEU A 296 2.79 -13.66 -8.13
CA LEU A 296 2.24 -14.39 -9.27
C LEU A 296 3.16 -14.23 -10.48
N GLN A 297 3.76 -15.32 -10.95
CA GLN A 297 4.81 -15.28 -11.96
C GLN A 297 4.23 -15.22 -13.37
N LEU A 298 4.72 -14.30 -14.20
CA LEU A 298 4.51 -14.32 -15.65
C LEU A 298 5.32 -15.47 -16.28
N LYS A 299 4.65 -16.33 -17.05
CA LYS A 299 5.25 -17.46 -17.79
C LYS A 299 5.49 -17.14 -19.24
N ALA A 300 4.52 -16.53 -19.90
CA ALA A 300 4.60 -16.14 -21.29
C ALA A 300 3.62 -15.00 -21.59
N TYR A 301 3.79 -14.34 -22.73
CA TYR A 301 2.81 -13.39 -23.24
C TYR A 301 2.66 -13.56 -24.74
N PHE A 302 1.43 -13.38 -25.23
CA PHE A 302 1.07 -13.54 -26.63
C PHE A 302 0.59 -12.20 -27.20
N ARG A 303 1.19 -11.77 -28.32
CA ARG A 303 0.91 -10.48 -28.96
C ARG A 303 -0.23 -10.52 -29.99
N GLY A 304 -0.84 -11.67 -30.22
CA GLY A 304 -1.97 -11.79 -31.15
C GLY A 304 -3.18 -10.97 -30.67
N PRO A 305 -4.11 -10.54 -31.53
CA PRO A 305 -5.34 -9.89 -31.10
C PRO A 305 -6.41 -10.94 -30.69
N PRO A 306 -7.00 -10.87 -29.48
CA PRO A 306 -6.64 -10.00 -28.35
C PRO A 306 -5.34 -10.47 -27.64
N PRO A 307 -4.49 -9.54 -27.15
CA PRO A 307 -3.25 -9.91 -26.47
C PRO A 307 -3.57 -10.64 -25.16
N SER A 308 -2.68 -11.52 -24.74
CA SER A 308 -2.85 -12.29 -23.51
C SER A 308 -1.54 -12.52 -22.76
N ILE A 309 -1.65 -12.72 -21.45
CA ILE A 309 -0.54 -13.11 -20.57
C ILE A 309 -0.86 -14.43 -19.89
N LEU A 310 0.15 -15.28 -19.78
CA LEU A 310 0.08 -16.59 -19.14
C LEU A 310 0.82 -16.55 -17.82
N MET A 311 0.18 -16.99 -16.74
CA MET A 311 0.66 -16.91 -15.36
C MET A 311 0.52 -18.25 -14.66
N ASP A 312 1.12 -18.38 -13.46
CA ASP A 312 0.83 -19.51 -12.56
C ASP A 312 -0.69 -19.66 -12.34
N TYR A 313 -1.20 -20.89 -12.45
CA TYR A 313 -2.57 -21.20 -12.03
C TYR A 313 -2.63 -21.38 -10.51
N MET A 314 -3.68 -20.82 -9.89
CA MET A 314 -3.91 -20.84 -8.45
C MET A 314 -5.23 -21.56 -8.15
N PRO A 315 -5.21 -22.88 -7.92
CA PRO A 315 -6.41 -23.73 -7.94
C PRO A 315 -7.44 -23.44 -6.86
N LEU A 316 -7.07 -22.72 -5.80
CA LEU A 316 -8.00 -22.33 -4.73
C LEU A 316 -8.56 -20.91 -4.89
N GLY A 317 -8.20 -20.19 -5.95
CA GLY A 317 -8.66 -18.82 -6.17
C GLY A 317 -8.15 -17.84 -5.12
N ASP A 318 -8.92 -16.80 -4.81
CA ASP A 318 -8.52 -15.71 -3.91
C ASP A 318 -8.84 -15.96 -2.43
N LEU A 319 -8.16 -15.22 -1.57
CA LEU A 319 -8.27 -15.31 -0.12
C LEU A 319 -9.67 -14.94 0.40
N ARG A 320 -10.39 -14.01 -0.27
CA ARG A 320 -11.74 -13.59 0.13
C ARG A 320 -12.73 -14.74 -0.02
N ASN A 321 -12.71 -15.41 -1.16
CA ASN A 321 -13.58 -16.55 -1.44
C ASN A 321 -13.23 -17.73 -0.54
N GLN A 322 -11.95 -18.00 -0.35
CA GLN A 322 -11.50 -19.06 0.56
C GLN A 322 -11.94 -18.82 2.01
N TRP A 323 -11.87 -17.58 2.51
CA TRP A 323 -12.36 -17.23 3.84
C TRP A 323 -13.86 -17.51 4.01
N ASN A 324 -14.65 -17.22 2.97
CA ASN A 324 -16.10 -17.47 2.98
C ASN A 324 -16.44 -18.96 2.95
N CYS A 325 -15.62 -19.80 2.32
CA CYS A 325 -15.80 -21.25 2.29
C CYS A 325 -15.44 -21.92 3.63
N LYS A 326 -14.22 -21.66 4.11
CA LYS A 326 -13.70 -22.22 5.37
C LYS A 326 -12.77 -21.21 6.01
N ARG A 327 -13.08 -20.83 7.24
CA ARG A 327 -12.23 -19.95 8.05
C ARG A 327 -10.83 -20.55 8.19
N PHE A 328 -9.82 -19.70 8.06
CA PHE A 328 -8.43 -20.09 8.27
C PHE A 328 -8.17 -20.30 9.76
N SER A 329 -7.41 -21.35 10.07
CA SER A 329 -6.81 -21.56 11.38
C SER A 329 -5.71 -20.54 11.66
N SER A 330 -5.35 -20.39 12.94
CA SER A 330 -4.25 -19.52 13.37
C SER A 330 -2.92 -19.86 12.69
N ARG A 331 -2.67 -21.14 12.40
CA ARG A 331 -1.49 -21.61 11.65
C ARG A 331 -1.53 -21.14 10.21
N GLU A 332 -2.65 -21.34 9.53
CA GLU A 332 -2.85 -20.90 8.14
C GLU A 332 -2.67 -19.37 8.02
N LEU A 333 -3.24 -18.60 8.94
CA LEU A 333 -3.14 -17.14 8.94
C LEU A 333 -1.70 -16.64 9.13
N ARG A 334 -0.96 -17.24 10.06
CA ARG A 334 0.45 -16.94 10.28
C ARG A 334 1.28 -17.19 9.03
N ASP A 335 1.05 -18.32 8.37
CA ASP A 335 1.78 -18.72 7.18
C ASP A 335 1.39 -17.85 5.95
N ILE A 336 0.12 -17.40 5.84
CA ILE A 336 -0.32 -16.38 4.86
C ILE A 336 0.41 -15.07 5.08
N LEU A 337 0.42 -14.56 6.32
CA LEU A 337 1.06 -13.30 6.68
C LEU A 337 2.57 -13.33 6.41
N THR A 338 3.23 -14.41 6.81
CA THR A 338 4.67 -14.62 6.61
C THR A 338 5.02 -14.55 5.12
N GLN A 339 4.25 -15.25 4.27
CA GLN A 339 4.46 -15.25 2.84
C GLN A 339 4.16 -13.88 2.20
N GLY A 340 3.14 -13.16 2.67
CA GLY A 340 2.79 -11.82 2.19
C GLY A 340 3.84 -10.77 2.56
N LEU A 341 4.36 -10.83 3.78
CA LEU A 341 5.44 -9.95 4.23
C LEU A 341 6.74 -10.20 3.47
N SER A 342 7.04 -11.46 3.11
CA SER A 342 8.17 -11.80 2.23
C SER A 342 8.08 -11.10 0.88
N VAL A 343 6.87 -10.99 0.29
CA VAL A 343 6.65 -10.23 -0.95
C VAL A 343 6.95 -8.75 -0.76
N LEU A 344 6.43 -8.15 0.31
CA LEU A 344 6.64 -6.73 0.59
C LEU A 344 8.12 -6.39 0.78
N LYS A 345 8.84 -7.24 1.54
CA LYS A 345 10.29 -7.15 1.70
C LYS A 345 11.00 -7.15 0.34
N TYR A 346 10.63 -8.06 -0.54
CA TYR A 346 11.21 -8.16 -1.87
C TYR A 346 10.95 -6.91 -2.73
N LEU A 347 9.70 -6.41 -2.76
CA LEU A 347 9.30 -5.26 -3.58
C LEU A 347 10.00 -3.97 -3.14
N HIS A 348 10.08 -3.74 -1.83
CA HIS A 348 10.72 -2.56 -1.27
C HIS A 348 12.26 -2.63 -1.35
N GLY A 349 12.83 -3.83 -1.49
CA GLY A 349 14.26 -4.03 -1.70
C GLY A 349 14.71 -3.91 -3.17
N GLN A 350 13.81 -3.58 -4.10
CA GLN A 350 14.19 -3.34 -5.51
C GLN A 350 14.70 -1.90 -5.71
N GLU A 351 15.52 -1.69 -6.74
CA GLU A 351 15.93 -0.35 -7.19
C GLU A 351 15.50 -0.12 -8.65
N PRO A 352 14.61 0.87 -8.91
CA PRO A 352 13.85 1.67 -7.94
C PRO A 352 12.84 0.83 -7.14
N GLN A 353 12.49 1.29 -5.93
CA GLN A 353 11.54 0.57 -5.07
C GLN A 353 10.17 0.43 -5.74
N PHE A 354 9.56 -0.76 -5.59
CA PHE A 354 8.23 -1.04 -6.13
C PHE A 354 7.19 -1.05 -5.01
N VAL A 355 6.06 -0.37 -5.26
CA VAL A 355 4.92 -0.33 -4.33
C VAL A 355 3.70 -0.89 -5.03
N HIS A 356 3.03 -1.87 -4.42
CA HIS A 356 1.90 -2.58 -5.04
C HIS A 356 0.62 -1.72 -5.16
N ARG A 357 0.26 -0.97 -4.09
CA ARG A 357 -0.89 -0.04 -4.00
C ARG A 357 -2.31 -0.62 -4.10
N ASP A 358 -2.46 -1.94 -4.18
CA ASP A 358 -3.77 -2.61 -4.25
C ASP A 358 -3.73 -3.98 -3.56
N ILE A 359 -3.19 -4.02 -2.34
CA ILE A 359 -3.15 -5.26 -1.55
C ILE A 359 -4.47 -5.41 -0.81
N LYS A 360 -5.29 -6.35 -1.27
CA LYS A 360 -6.59 -6.74 -0.70
C LYS A 360 -6.77 -8.26 -0.80
N PRO A 361 -7.67 -8.89 -0.02
CA PRO A 361 -7.88 -10.34 -0.06
C PRO A 361 -8.16 -10.89 -1.47
N ASP A 362 -8.83 -10.12 -2.31
CA ASP A 362 -9.15 -10.45 -3.71
C ASP A 362 -7.90 -10.59 -4.60
N ASN A 363 -6.79 -9.92 -4.23
CA ASN A 363 -5.52 -9.93 -4.95
C ASN A 363 -4.47 -10.88 -4.32
N ILE A 364 -4.87 -11.68 -3.31
CA ILE A 364 -4.02 -12.72 -2.71
C ILE A 364 -4.59 -14.08 -3.09
N LEU A 365 -3.89 -14.79 -3.97
CA LEU A 365 -4.33 -16.07 -4.49
C LEU A 365 -3.73 -17.24 -3.70
N LEU A 366 -4.48 -18.33 -3.53
CA LEU A 366 -4.07 -19.54 -2.83
C LEU A 366 -3.79 -20.70 -3.78
N TYR A 367 -2.66 -21.37 -3.56
CA TYR A 367 -2.28 -22.59 -4.26
C TYR A 367 -2.67 -23.84 -3.48
N SER A 368 -2.38 -23.85 -2.18
CA SER A 368 -2.72 -24.94 -1.26
C SER A 368 -3.08 -24.38 0.11
N ARG A 369 -3.81 -25.15 0.93
CA ARG A 369 -4.06 -24.85 2.35
C ARG A 369 -3.19 -25.66 3.31
N ASP A 370 -2.64 -26.79 2.86
CA ASP A 370 -1.76 -27.63 3.67
C ASP A 370 -0.56 -28.15 2.84
N PRO A 371 0.66 -27.60 3.04
CA PRO A 371 0.90 -26.34 3.74
C PRO A 371 0.23 -25.17 3.00
N ILE A 372 -0.16 -24.10 3.71
CA ILE A 372 -0.79 -22.97 3.04
C ILE A 372 0.22 -22.24 2.15
N GLN A 373 -0.16 -21.93 0.92
CA GLN A 373 0.71 -21.29 -0.06
C GLN A 373 -0.03 -20.17 -0.78
N ILE A 374 0.52 -18.95 -0.72
CA ILE A 374 -0.09 -17.78 -1.34
C ILE A 374 0.80 -17.15 -2.42
N LYS A 375 0.16 -16.47 -3.38
CA LYS A 375 0.82 -15.55 -4.30
C LYS A 375 0.03 -14.26 -4.45
N LEU A 376 0.73 -13.13 -4.40
CA LEU A 376 0.17 -11.80 -4.63
C LEU A 376 0.04 -11.53 -6.13
N SER A 377 -1.11 -11.02 -6.56
CA SER A 377 -1.46 -10.73 -7.96
C SER A 377 -1.89 -9.26 -8.15
N ASP A 378 -2.06 -8.85 -9.41
CA ASP A 378 -2.52 -7.52 -9.84
C ASP A 378 -1.59 -6.32 -9.54
N PHE A 379 -0.51 -6.25 -10.31
CA PHE A 379 0.44 -5.13 -10.30
C PHE A 379 0.02 -3.98 -11.25
N GLY A 380 -1.26 -3.91 -11.64
CA GLY A 380 -1.79 -2.90 -12.58
C GLY A 380 -1.59 -1.45 -12.12
N LEU A 381 -1.62 -1.20 -10.81
CA LEU A 381 -1.46 0.12 -10.18
C LEU A 381 -0.07 0.35 -9.55
N SER A 382 0.83 -0.61 -9.69
CA SER A 382 2.16 -0.52 -9.09
C SER A 382 3.05 0.49 -9.81
N LYS A 383 3.85 1.24 -9.04
CA LYS A 383 4.71 2.31 -9.54
C LYS A 383 6.10 2.21 -8.91
N ALA A 384 7.13 2.42 -9.73
CA ALA A 384 8.50 2.63 -9.30
C ALA A 384 8.71 4.08 -8.84
N GLY A 385 9.29 4.30 -7.66
CA GLY A 385 9.62 5.64 -7.17
C GLY A 385 9.93 5.70 -5.67
N ASP A 386 10.49 6.83 -5.24
CA ASP A 386 11.14 7.00 -3.93
C ASP A 386 10.24 6.66 -2.73
N ALA A 387 10.86 5.94 -1.80
CA ALA A 387 10.30 5.06 -0.78
C ALA A 387 9.24 5.67 0.16
N LEU A 388 9.26 6.99 0.38
CA LEU A 388 8.62 7.61 1.55
C LEU A 388 7.12 7.89 1.42
N ARG A 389 6.51 7.69 0.23
CA ARG A 389 5.05 7.91 0.04
C ARG A 389 4.17 6.68 0.31
N SER A 390 4.74 5.59 0.81
CA SER A 390 4.19 4.24 0.59
C SER A 390 3.52 3.57 1.80
N LEU A 391 3.65 4.12 3.02
CA LEU A 391 2.99 3.56 4.22
C LEU A 391 1.47 3.77 4.19
N VAL A 392 1.01 4.93 3.69
CA VAL A 392 -0.40 5.33 3.67
C VAL A 392 -1.21 4.51 2.66
N ALA A 393 -0.65 4.19 1.50
CA ALA A 393 -1.34 3.39 0.48
C ALA A 393 -1.49 1.91 0.89
N ALA A 394 -0.53 1.36 1.64
CA ALA A 394 -0.66 0.02 2.22
C ALA A 394 -1.70 -0.04 3.33
N LEU A 395 -1.78 1.01 4.18
CA LEU A 395 -2.81 1.15 5.22
C LEU A 395 -4.22 1.38 4.67
N HIS A 396 -4.35 2.02 3.50
CA HIS A 396 -5.65 2.27 2.85
C HIS A 396 -6.15 1.09 1.98
N GLY A 397 -5.24 0.27 1.43
CA GLY A 397 -5.60 -0.94 0.65
C GLY A 397 -6.14 -2.08 1.51
N TRP A 398 -5.76 -2.12 2.79
CA TRP A 398 -6.40 -2.95 3.82
C TRP A 398 -7.63 -2.21 4.34
N GLY A 399 -8.64 -2.06 3.50
CA GLY A 399 -9.92 -1.47 3.89
C GLY A 399 -10.52 -2.16 5.12
N ALA A 400 -11.52 -1.51 5.72
CA ALA A 400 -12.26 -1.90 6.94
C ALA A 400 -12.56 -3.40 7.12
N ASP A 401 -12.67 -4.17 6.03
CA ASP A 401 -12.90 -5.61 6.01
C ASP A 401 -11.73 -6.45 6.57
N ALA A 402 -10.47 -6.04 6.40
CA ALA A 402 -9.32 -6.78 6.95
C ALA A 402 -9.18 -6.55 8.47
N PHE A 403 -9.49 -5.32 8.91
CA PHE A 403 -9.59 -4.98 10.33
C PHE A 403 -10.77 -5.73 10.98
N ASP A 404 -11.90 -5.87 10.29
CA ASP A 404 -13.07 -6.62 10.77
C ASP A 404 -12.80 -8.14 10.85
N VAL A 405 -11.99 -8.70 9.94
CA VAL A 405 -11.54 -10.09 9.99
C VAL A 405 -10.57 -10.35 11.16
N LEU A 406 -9.54 -9.51 11.33
CA LEU A 406 -8.58 -9.59 12.45
C LEU A 406 -9.21 -9.28 13.81
N HIS A 407 -10.12 -8.31 13.88
CA HIS A 407 -10.86 -7.95 15.08
C HIS A 407 -11.84 -9.06 15.50
N ARG A 408 -12.53 -9.71 14.55
CA ARG A 408 -13.41 -10.86 14.86
C ARG A 408 -12.63 -12.12 15.25
N MET A 409 -11.37 -12.27 14.81
CA MET A 409 -10.49 -13.37 15.23
C MET A 409 -10.05 -13.28 16.69
N LEU A 410 -9.83 -12.06 17.21
CA LEU A 410 -9.38 -11.83 18.60
C LEU A 410 -10.52 -11.91 19.63
N VAL A 411 -11.78 -11.94 19.18
CA VAL A 411 -12.97 -11.80 20.04
C VAL A 411 -13.71 -13.13 20.30
N ILE A 412 -13.47 -14.21 19.52
CA ILE A 412 -14.40 -15.36 19.50
C ILE A 412 -13.93 -16.64 20.22
N ASP A 413 -12.63 -16.92 20.43
CA ASP A 413 -12.22 -18.10 21.22
C ASP A 413 -10.97 -17.85 22.11
N PRO A 414 -11.11 -17.80 23.45
CA PRO A 414 -10.00 -17.60 24.38
C PRO A 414 -8.99 -18.76 24.44
N THR A 415 -9.37 -19.98 24.02
CA THR A 415 -8.58 -21.19 24.28
C THR A 415 -7.43 -21.40 23.28
N GLU A 416 -7.54 -20.88 22.05
CA GLU A 416 -6.47 -20.98 21.04
C GLU A 416 -5.54 -19.75 20.99
N ARG A 417 -5.82 -18.74 21.82
CA ARG A 417 -5.06 -17.47 21.88
C ARG A 417 -3.60 -17.68 22.30
N ALA A 418 -3.35 -18.52 23.29
CA ALA A 418 -2.00 -18.79 23.80
C ALA A 418 -1.12 -19.50 22.76
N SER A 419 -1.67 -20.49 22.05
CA SER A 419 -0.94 -21.26 21.04
C SER A 419 -0.59 -20.46 19.79
N ALA A 420 -1.43 -19.48 19.39
CA ALA A 420 -1.13 -18.57 18.28
C ALA A 420 0.01 -17.58 18.61
N ILE A 421 0.09 -17.15 19.86
CA ILE A 421 1.14 -16.26 20.40
C ILE A 421 2.46 -17.02 20.54
N GLU A 422 2.42 -18.24 21.07
CA GLU A 422 3.58 -19.12 21.26
C GLU A 422 4.20 -19.55 19.91
N CYS A 423 3.38 -19.84 18.90
CA CYS A 423 3.81 -20.08 17.52
C CYS A 423 4.44 -18.85 16.83
N TRP A 424 4.10 -17.63 17.25
CA TRP A 424 4.67 -16.38 16.73
C TRP A 424 6.00 -16.06 17.39
N HIS A 425 6.11 -16.31 18.70
CA HIS A 425 7.34 -16.15 19.45
C HIS A 425 8.45 -17.11 18.97
N GLN A 426 8.11 -18.37 18.66
CA GLN A 426 9.06 -19.37 18.14
C GLN A 426 9.65 -19.06 16.76
N ILE A 427 8.85 -18.50 15.84
CA ILE A 427 9.34 -18.13 14.49
C ILE A 427 10.37 -17.00 14.55
N VAL A 428 10.24 -16.11 15.53
CA VAL A 428 11.14 -14.95 15.68
C VAL A 428 12.45 -15.32 16.38
N THR A 429 12.45 -16.34 17.24
CA THR A 429 13.62 -16.68 18.07
C THR A 429 14.63 -17.62 17.41
N ASP A 430 14.22 -18.44 16.44
CA ASP A 430 15.06 -19.55 15.92
C ASP A 430 15.86 -19.23 14.64
N ASP A 431 15.62 -18.09 13.99
CA ASP A 431 16.24 -17.77 12.70
C ASP A 431 17.26 -16.62 12.84
N LEU A 432 18.55 -16.98 12.89
CA LEU A 432 19.72 -16.14 13.23
C LEU A 432 19.87 -14.88 12.35
N PHE A 433 19.26 -14.86 11.16
CA PHE A 433 19.32 -13.73 10.22
C PHE A 433 18.30 -12.61 10.56
N TYR A 434 17.33 -12.89 11.42
CA TYR A 434 16.33 -11.92 11.88
C TYR A 434 16.76 -11.12 13.11
N ARG A 435 17.98 -11.28 13.62
CA ARG A 435 18.51 -10.43 14.71
C ARG A 435 19.15 -9.13 14.23
N GLU A 436 19.53 -9.04 12.95
CA GLU A 436 20.30 -7.92 12.41
C GLU A 436 19.46 -6.92 11.57
N GLN A 437 18.14 -7.17 11.37
CA GLN A 437 17.27 -6.31 10.54
C GLN A 437 15.80 -6.21 11.02
N SER A 438 15.56 -5.98 12.32
CA SER A 438 14.26 -6.34 12.91
C SER A 438 13.74 -5.43 14.02
N GLY A 439 13.26 -4.22 13.71
CA GLY A 439 12.29 -3.57 14.61
C GLY A 439 10.83 -3.71 14.14
N TRP A 440 10.58 -4.09 12.88
CA TRP A 440 9.22 -4.41 12.42
C TRP A 440 8.63 -5.70 13.07
N ILE A 441 9.45 -6.67 13.44
CA ILE A 441 9.04 -7.90 14.17
C ILE A 441 8.86 -7.64 15.67
N ILE A 442 9.70 -6.81 16.28
CA ILE A 442 9.59 -6.38 17.69
C ILE A 442 8.32 -5.54 17.89
N SER A 443 7.95 -4.73 16.89
CA SER A 443 6.68 -4.01 16.83
C SER A 443 5.47 -4.96 16.88
N TRP A 444 5.52 -6.10 16.18
CA TRP A 444 4.44 -7.10 16.23
C TRP A 444 4.39 -7.89 17.55
N LEU A 445 5.54 -8.24 18.14
CA LEU A 445 5.60 -8.91 19.45
C LEU A 445 5.13 -8.03 20.61
N ARG A 446 5.37 -6.70 20.54
CA ARG A 446 4.86 -5.72 21.51
C ARG A 446 3.34 -5.55 21.45
N ILE A 447 2.74 -5.61 20.27
CA ILE A 447 1.27 -5.62 20.09
C ILE A 447 0.63 -6.81 20.79
N ILE A 448 1.26 -7.98 20.72
CA ILE A 448 0.74 -9.22 21.30
C ILE A 448 0.92 -9.25 22.83
N SER A 449 2.07 -8.84 23.36
CA SER A 449 2.29 -8.74 24.82
C SER A 449 1.41 -7.68 25.48
N TYR A 450 1.03 -6.63 24.75
CA TYR A 450 0.09 -5.60 25.20
C TYR A 450 -1.37 -6.09 25.22
N ALA A 451 -1.70 -7.07 24.37
CA ALA A 451 -3.02 -7.71 24.36
C ALA A 451 -3.31 -8.52 25.64
N ASP A 452 -2.27 -8.95 26.37
CA ASP A 452 -2.37 -9.56 27.70
C ASP A 452 -2.56 -8.52 28.82
N TYR A 453 -1.94 -7.34 28.70
CA TYR A 453 -2.06 -6.24 29.67
C TYR A 453 -3.46 -5.61 29.69
N VAL A 454 -4.09 -5.47 28.52
CA VAL A 454 -5.43 -4.88 28.35
C VAL A 454 -6.55 -5.76 28.94
N LEU A 455 -6.34 -7.07 29.05
CA LEU A 455 -7.34 -8.00 29.57
C LEU A 455 -7.25 -8.29 31.08
N ALA A 456 -6.14 -7.93 31.71
CA ALA A 456 -5.95 -8.02 33.15
C ALA A 456 -6.48 -6.79 33.92
N CYS A 457 -6.90 -5.72 33.24
CA CYS A 457 -7.33 -4.47 33.87
C CYS A 457 -8.84 -4.45 34.26
N PRO A 458 -9.24 -4.04 35.48
CA PRO A 458 -10.58 -4.33 36.01
C PRO A 458 -11.69 -3.34 35.62
N SER A 459 -11.38 -2.17 35.05
CA SER A 459 -12.36 -1.10 34.80
C SER A 459 -12.69 -0.90 33.31
N SER A 460 -13.97 -0.64 33.03
CA SER A 460 -14.56 -0.63 31.69
C SER A 460 -14.32 0.65 30.87
N GLN A 461 -13.72 1.69 31.45
CA GLN A 461 -13.45 2.97 30.78
C GLN A 461 -12.16 2.99 29.96
N THR A 462 -11.24 2.04 30.18
CA THR A 462 -9.92 2.02 29.54
C THR A 462 -9.83 1.13 28.29
N ARG A 463 -10.93 0.47 27.89
CA ARG A 463 -10.96 -0.46 26.75
C ARG A 463 -11.02 0.20 25.37
N GLY A 464 -11.33 1.49 25.29
CA GLY A 464 -11.53 2.21 24.03
C GLY A 464 -10.34 3.04 23.52
N ILE A 465 -9.21 3.06 24.23
CA ILE A 465 -8.21 4.14 24.10
C ILE A 465 -6.92 3.71 23.36
N CYS A 466 -6.62 2.42 23.18
CA CYS A 466 -5.27 1.96 22.81
C CYS A 466 -5.10 1.34 21.40
N ILE A 467 -5.63 1.95 20.33
CA ILE A 467 -5.56 1.35 18.96
C ILE A 467 -4.32 1.76 18.12
N VAL A 468 -3.49 2.72 18.55
CA VAL A 468 -2.62 3.45 17.58
C VAL A 468 -1.10 3.24 17.75
N HIS A 469 -0.61 2.52 18.76
CA HIS A 469 0.73 2.81 19.31
C HIS A 469 2.00 2.12 18.72
N VAL A 470 1.98 1.19 17.74
CA VAL A 470 3.18 0.35 17.49
C VAL A 470 3.66 0.34 16.03
N LEU A 471 4.29 1.43 15.57
CA LEU A 471 4.90 1.52 14.23
C LEU A 471 6.25 2.27 14.18
N SER A 472 6.98 2.52 15.27
CA SER A 472 8.12 3.47 15.17
C SER A 472 9.35 3.24 16.04
N THR A 473 9.93 2.03 16.11
CA THR A 473 11.34 1.91 16.57
C THR A 473 12.04 0.69 15.95
N ASP A 474 12.93 0.93 14.97
CA ASP A 474 13.97 -0.01 14.53
C ASP A 474 15.33 0.69 14.77
N SER A 475 16.12 0.25 15.74
CA SER A 475 17.59 0.32 15.58
C SER A 475 18.29 -0.79 16.40
N PRO A 476 19.34 -1.44 15.88
CA PRO A 476 19.96 -2.63 16.45
C PRO A 476 21.33 -2.33 17.08
N GLU A 477 21.57 -2.72 18.35
CA GLU A 477 22.87 -3.17 18.90
C GLU A 477 22.94 -3.08 20.44
N VAL A 478 22.81 -4.22 21.17
CA VAL A 478 23.52 -4.46 22.46
C VAL A 478 23.79 -5.97 22.60
N PRO A 479 25.02 -6.42 22.95
CA PRO A 479 25.36 -7.85 23.04
C PRO A 479 24.82 -8.52 24.31
N ALA A 480 24.19 -9.69 24.14
CA ALA A 480 23.72 -10.51 25.26
C ALA A 480 24.88 -11.27 25.94
N ARG A 481 25.29 -10.81 27.13
CA ARG A 481 25.97 -11.67 28.12
C ARG A 481 25.37 -11.49 29.52
N GLU A 482 24.80 -12.59 29.99
CA GLU A 482 24.56 -13.02 31.37
C GLU A 482 24.35 -11.93 32.46
N ALA A 483 23.10 -11.72 32.89
CA ALA A 483 22.83 -11.34 34.27
C ALA A 483 21.44 -11.83 34.71
N LYS A 484 21.44 -12.56 35.83
CA LYS A 484 20.30 -13.16 36.50
C LYS A 484 19.32 -12.11 37.02
N THR A 485 18.07 -12.55 37.15
CA THR A 485 16.98 -11.96 37.93
C THR A 485 17.50 -11.20 39.16
N ASP A 486 17.42 -9.87 39.12
CA ASP A 486 17.33 -8.91 40.22
C ASP A 486 17.89 -7.55 39.74
N ASN A 487 17.11 -6.78 38.97
CA ASN A 487 17.24 -5.32 38.78
C ASN A 487 16.24 -4.79 37.74
N VAL A 488 14.96 -4.72 38.11
CA VAL A 488 13.90 -4.09 37.29
C VAL A 488 13.99 -2.55 37.31
N TRP A 489 14.84 -1.97 38.16
CA TRP A 489 14.98 -0.51 38.33
C TRP A 489 16.06 0.15 37.45
N ASN A 490 16.94 -0.62 36.79
CA ASN A 490 18.05 -0.06 35.99
C ASN A 490 17.78 0.02 34.48
N ILE A 491 16.62 -0.45 34.00
CA ILE A 491 16.23 -0.35 32.57
C ILE A 491 15.79 1.08 32.19
N PHE A 492 15.47 1.93 33.16
CA PHE A 492 15.04 3.32 32.89
C PHE A 492 16.17 4.26 32.42
N ASN A 493 17.45 3.95 32.68
CA ASN A 493 18.56 4.86 32.37
C ASN A 493 19.23 4.65 31.01
N VAL A 494 18.79 3.67 30.20
CA VAL A 494 19.38 3.39 28.87
C VAL A 494 18.61 4.09 27.72
N VAL A 495 17.44 4.67 27.99
CA VAL A 495 16.55 5.27 26.98
C VAL A 495 16.97 6.70 26.56
N GLU A 496 17.86 7.38 27.29
CA GLU A 496 18.25 8.75 26.97
C GLU A 496 19.14 8.88 25.71
N ASN A 497 19.91 7.85 25.32
CA ASN A 497 20.84 7.94 24.19
C ASN A 497 20.26 7.49 22.82
N GLU A 498 19.23 6.62 22.78
CA GLU A 498 18.63 6.18 21.49
C GLU A 498 17.64 7.19 20.89
N SER A 499 17.23 8.21 21.65
CA SER A 499 16.28 9.24 21.21
C SER A 499 16.82 10.08 20.05
N MET A 500 18.13 10.35 20.00
CA MET A 500 18.75 11.22 18.99
C MET A 500 18.93 10.52 17.64
N HIS A 501 19.14 9.19 17.61
CA HIS A 501 19.32 8.45 16.36
C HIS A 501 18.01 8.33 15.55
N PHE A 502 16.88 8.18 16.25
CA PHE A 502 15.53 8.16 15.67
C PHE A 502 15.17 9.47 14.93
N PHE A 503 15.68 10.64 15.39
CA PHE A 503 15.44 11.93 14.73
C PHE A 503 16.28 12.17 13.46
N GLY A 504 17.34 11.38 13.27
CA GLY A 504 18.11 11.38 12.02
C GLY A 504 17.37 10.74 10.85
N GLU A 505 16.53 9.72 11.13
CA GLU A 505 15.85 8.88 10.12
C GLU A 505 14.50 9.45 9.65
N ILE A 506 13.88 10.36 10.42
CA ILE A 506 12.58 11.00 10.10
C ILE A 506 12.80 12.29 9.31
N ARG A 507 13.75 12.33 8.39
CA ARG A 507 14.09 13.55 7.64
C ARG A 507 13.97 13.35 6.14
N GLU A 508 13.42 14.34 5.44
CA GLU A 508 13.38 14.41 3.98
C GLU A 508 14.80 14.51 3.40
N GLU A 509 14.99 14.26 2.10
CA GLU A 509 16.29 14.33 1.40
C GLU A 509 17.01 15.68 1.54
N ASN A 510 16.27 16.75 1.84
CA ASN A 510 16.79 18.11 2.12
C ASN A 510 17.24 18.31 3.58
N GLY A 511 17.06 17.30 4.43
CA GLY A 511 17.46 17.29 5.82
C GLY A 511 16.44 17.83 6.84
N ALA A 512 15.26 18.29 6.40
CA ALA A 512 14.16 18.75 7.24
C ALA A 512 13.36 17.56 7.82
N MET A 513 12.87 17.68 9.05
CA MET A 513 12.07 16.65 9.71
C MET A 513 10.73 16.43 8.97
N ASP A 514 10.33 15.16 8.75
CA ASP A 514 8.96 14.81 8.37
C ASP A 514 8.04 15.09 9.57
N LEU A 515 7.56 16.33 9.60
CA LEU A 515 6.65 16.85 10.62
C LEU A 515 5.41 15.96 10.79
N THR A 516 4.92 15.30 9.74
CA THR A 516 3.68 14.51 9.85
C THR A 516 3.92 13.27 10.69
N VAL A 517 5.01 12.55 10.44
CA VAL A 517 5.41 11.37 11.21
C VAL A 517 5.82 11.74 12.62
N PHE A 518 6.61 12.81 12.77
CA PHE A 518 7.03 13.27 14.10
C PHE A 518 5.86 13.72 14.98
N LEU A 519 4.89 14.46 14.43
CA LEU A 519 3.70 14.89 15.18
C LEU A 519 2.90 13.69 15.70
N LEU A 520 2.78 12.62 14.91
CA LEU A 520 2.09 11.39 15.32
C LEU A 520 2.83 10.65 16.46
N TYR A 521 4.15 10.76 16.53
CA TYR A 521 4.95 10.23 17.63
C TYR A 521 4.80 11.11 18.88
N MET A 522 5.01 12.43 18.74
CA MET A 522 4.95 13.39 19.83
C MET A 522 3.59 13.37 20.55
N VAL A 523 2.47 13.27 19.81
CA VAL A 523 1.12 13.21 20.42
C VAL A 523 0.93 12.00 21.34
N ARG A 524 1.74 10.95 21.20
CA ARG A 524 1.67 9.74 22.02
C ARG A 524 2.55 9.79 23.27
N ASP A 525 3.55 10.66 23.25
CA ASP A 525 4.49 10.88 24.35
C ASP A 525 4.34 12.32 24.83
N LEU A 526 3.10 12.82 24.99
CA LEU A 526 2.87 14.17 25.49
C LEU A 526 3.17 14.24 26.99
N TRP A 527 3.72 15.37 27.38
CA TRP A 527 4.02 15.68 28.77
C TRP A 527 2.75 15.74 29.62
N ASP A 528 2.81 15.12 30.79
CA ASP A 528 1.88 15.34 31.89
C ASP A 528 2.65 15.30 33.21
N PRO A 529 2.46 16.25 34.16
CA PRO A 529 3.21 16.30 35.41
C PRO A 529 3.07 15.07 36.29
N GLU A 530 1.96 14.31 36.17
CA GLU A 530 1.67 13.16 37.02
C GLU A 530 1.91 11.85 36.26
N GLU A 531 1.36 11.75 35.04
CA GLU A 531 1.35 10.49 34.28
C GLU A 531 2.55 10.33 33.33
N ASN A 532 3.16 11.44 32.86
CA ASN A 532 4.30 11.38 31.94
C ASN A 532 5.24 12.62 32.05
N PRO A 533 5.99 12.78 33.15
CA PRO A 533 6.76 13.99 33.42
C PRO A 533 7.93 14.22 32.46
N ASP A 534 8.37 13.17 31.74
CA ASP A 534 9.49 13.22 30.79
C ASP A 534 9.02 13.31 29.32
N GLY A 535 7.70 13.30 29.06
CA GLY A 535 7.13 13.42 27.72
C GLY A 535 7.35 14.77 27.06
N TYR A 536 7.06 14.90 25.77
CA TYR A 536 7.16 16.11 24.97
C TYR A 536 6.12 17.16 25.35
N VAL A 537 6.58 18.40 25.56
CA VAL A 537 5.70 19.57 25.58
C VAL A 537 5.54 20.10 24.16
N SER A 538 4.30 20.14 23.66
CA SER A 538 4.02 20.66 22.32
C SER A 538 3.63 22.13 22.33
N LEU A 539 4.56 23.00 21.91
CA LEU A 539 4.29 24.41 21.64
C LEU A 539 4.39 24.73 20.13
N GLY A 540 4.41 23.71 19.28
CA GLY A 540 4.54 23.86 17.83
C GLY A 540 3.24 23.59 17.07
N VAL A 541 2.29 22.84 17.63
CA VAL A 541 1.01 22.53 16.98
C VAL A 541 0.00 23.63 17.23
N ALA A 542 -0.61 24.13 16.16
CA ALA A 542 -1.62 25.18 16.23
C ALA A 542 -2.97 24.64 16.75
N GLU A 543 -3.04 24.30 18.03
CA GLU A 543 -4.26 23.94 18.76
C GLU A 543 -4.57 24.96 19.85
N ASN A 544 -5.86 25.22 20.08
CA ASN A 544 -6.31 26.15 21.10
C ASN A 544 -7.05 25.42 22.21
N ALA A 545 -6.32 25.04 23.26
CA ALA A 545 -6.83 24.28 24.39
C ALA A 545 -7.48 25.16 25.47
N LEU A 546 -7.35 26.49 25.38
CA LEU A 546 -7.72 27.42 26.45
C LEU A 546 -9.20 27.41 26.83
N MET A 547 -10.07 26.89 25.97
CA MET A 547 -11.53 26.92 26.12
C MET A 547 -12.18 25.53 26.04
N HIS A 548 -11.39 24.46 26.13
CA HIS A 548 -11.88 23.09 25.99
C HIS A 548 -12.87 22.70 27.09
N THR A 549 -12.65 23.12 28.33
CA THR A 549 -13.54 22.84 29.47
C THR A 549 -14.92 23.41 29.21
N GLU A 550 -14.99 24.70 28.90
CA GLU A 550 -16.23 25.44 28.69
C GLU A 550 -17.01 24.90 27.49
N LEU A 551 -16.31 24.56 26.40
CA LEU A 551 -16.96 24.01 25.20
C LEU A 551 -17.52 22.62 25.47
N THR A 552 -16.77 21.77 26.18
CA THR A 552 -17.20 20.40 26.52
C THR A 552 -18.43 20.42 27.42
N GLU A 553 -18.43 21.26 28.46
CA GLU A 553 -19.58 21.46 29.35
C GLU A 553 -20.81 21.95 28.59
N TYR A 554 -20.63 22.91 27.67
CA TYR A 554 -21.71 23.42 26.84
C TYR A 554 -22.30 22.33 25.96
N ILE A 555 -21.47 21.58 25.24
CA ILE A 555 -21.92 20.51 24.34
C ILE A 555 -22.70 19.45 25.12
N ASN A 556 -22.15 18.97 26.24
CA ASN A 556 -22.78 17.93 27.05
C ASN A 556 -24.12 18.36 27.67
N SER A 557 -24.29 19.65 27.93
CA SER A 557 -25.49 20.19 28.58
C SER A 557 -26.56 20.66 27.60
N ASN A 558 -26.20 21.03 26.37
CA ASN A 558 -27.09 21.75 25.45
C ASN A 558 -27.39 21.03 24.14
N VAL A 559 -26.68 19.94 23.81
CA VAL A 559 -26.84 19.23 22.54
C VAL A 559 -27.58 17.90 22.75
N GLU A 560 -28.82 17.85 22.26
CA GLU A 560 -29.57 16.60 22.10
C GLU A 560 -29.37 16.04 20.69
N LEU A 561 -29.17 14.72 20.59
CA LEU A 561 -28.97 14.05 19.31
C LEU A 561 -30.31 13.81 18.59
N PRO A 562 -30.58 14.48 17.44
CA PRO A 562 -31.81 14.22 16.70
C PRO A 562 -31.69 12.87 15.97
N PRO A 563 -32.76 12.05 15.89
CA PRO A 563 -32.75 10.81 15.09
C PRO A 563 -32.37 11.02 13.62
N LYS A 564 -32.73 12.18 13.05
CA LYS A 564 -32.32 12.58 11.69
C LYS A 564 -30.79 12.74 11.55
N GLY A 565 -30.09 13.00 12.65
CA GLY A 565 -28.63 13.04 12.70
C GLY A 565 -27.94 11.70 12.47
N LEU A 566 -28.70 10.58 12.45
CA LEU A 566 -28.21 9.24 12.13
C LEU A 566 -28.42 8.87 10.65
N THR A 567 -28.85 9.82 9.82
CA THR A 567 -29.08 9.62 8.38
C THR A 567 -28.21 10.60 7.56
N TYR A 568 -28.34 10.56 6.23
CA TYR A 568 -27.72 11.52 5.31
C TYR A 568 -28.23 12.97 5.43
N GLY A 569 -29.09 13.26 6.42
CA GLY A 569 -29.50 14.63 6.72
C GLY A 569 -30.25 15.29 5.57
N ASP A 570 -29.77 16.46 5.12
CA ASP A 570 -30.30 17.17 3.94
C ASP A 570 -29.37 17.05 2.72
N GLY A 571 -28.51 16.02 2.68
CA GLY A 571 -27.38 15.92 1.76
C GLY A 571 -26.14 16.58 2.34
N GLY A 572 -24.96 16.33 1.77
CA GLY A 572 -23.72 16.74 2.44
C GLY A 572 -22.97 17.91 1.84
N ALA A 573 -23.70 18.87 1.27
CA ALA A 573 -23.26 20.27 1.24
C ALA A 573 -23.56 21.00 2.58
N GLY A 574 -24.02 20.26 3.59
CA GLY A 574 -24.45 20.75 4.89
C GLY A 574 -25.97 20.72 5.05
N SER A 575 -26.44 20.43 6.27
CA SER A 575 -27.86 20.54 6.58
C SER A 575 -28.38 21.97 6.40
N LYS A 576 -29.66 22.11 6.01
CA LYS A 576 -30.28 23.44 5.81
C LYS A 576 -30.24 24.28 7.08
N ARG A 577 -30.34 23.62 8.23
CA ARG A 577 -30.23 24.27 9.56
C ARG A 577 -28.82 24.79 9.81
N LEU A 578 -27.79 24.00 9.53
CA LEU A 578 -26.40 24.44 9.70
C LEU A 578 -26.06 25.57 8.73
N GLN A 579 -26.45 25.47 7.46
CA GLN A 579 -26.23 26.54 6.47
C GLN A 579 -26.87 27.86 6.91
N ALA A 580 -28.10 27.81 7.45
CA ALA A 580 -28.77 29.00 7.97
C ALA A 580 -28.09 29.55 9.24
N ALA A 581 -27.68 28.67 10.17
CA ALA A 581 -26.94 29.06 11.37
C ALA A 581 -25.61 29.73 11.01
N ALA A 582 -24.84 29.12 10.12
CA ALA A 582 -23.54 29.59 9.66
C ALA A 582 -23.65 30.92 8.91
N ALA A 583 -24.58 31.05 7.96
CA ALA A 583 -24.80 32.31 7.24
C ALA A 583 -25.10 33.47 8.19
N ARG A 584 -25.98 33.24 9.19
CA ARG A 584 -26.34 34.23 10.21
C ARG A 584 -25.16 34.59 11.11
N PHE A 585 -24.48 33.57 11.64
CA PHE A 585 -23.32 33.73 12.53
C PHE A 585 -22.19 34.48 11.82
N LEU A 586 -21.80 34.04 10.62
CA LEU A 586 -20.74 34.66 9.84
C LEU A 586 -21.12 36.08 9.40
N ALA A 587 -22.39 36.36 9.08
CA ALA A 587 -22.81 37.72 8.76
C ALA A 587 -22.62 38.67 9.96
N ARG A 588 -22.93 38.19 11.18
CA ARG A 588 -22.75 38.96 12.42
C ARG A 588 -21.27 39.21 12.73
N LYS A 589 -20.42 38.22 12.49
CA LYS A 589 -19.00 38.23 12.86
C LYS A 589 -18.09 38.88 11.80
N LEU A 590 -18.27 38.55 10.53
CA LEU A 590 -17.46 39.04 9.41
C LEU A 590 -17.97 40.36 8.82
N LYS A 591 -19.19 40.79 9.17
CA LYS A 591 -19.81 42.07 8.77
C LYS A 591 -19.72 42.31 7.24
N PRO A 592 -20.25 41.38 6.43
CA PRO A 592 -20.13 41.47 4.98
C PRO A 592 -20.94 42.66 4.45
N VAL A 593 -20.51 43.25 3.32
CA VAL A 593 -21.24 44.33 2.63
C VAL A 593 -22.63 43.85 2.18
N VAL A 594 -22.71 42.60 1.72
CA VAL A 594 -23.96 41.92 1.39
C VAL A 594 -24.13 40.74 2.34
N ALA A 595 -25.26 40.68 3.04
CA ALA A 595 -25.54 39.60 3.99
C ALA A 595 -25.51 38.21 3.31
N PHE A 596 -24.87 37.23 3.96
CA PHE A 596 -24.80 35.85 3.49
C PHE A 596 -26.19 35.20 3.47
N LYS A 597 -26.50 34.47 2.39
CA LYS A 597 -27.65 33.57 2.31
C LYS A 597 -27.22 32.15 2.69
N PRO A 598 -28.12 31.29 3.20
CA PRO A 598 -27.80 29.88 3.45
C PRO A 598 -27.23 29.17 2.20
N THR A 599 -27.73 29.53 1.01
CA THR A 599 -27.27 28.99 -0.27
C THR A 599 -25.87 29.43 -0.67
N ASP A 600 -25.28 30.42 0.01
CA ASP A 600 -23.91 30.88 -0.25
C ASP A 600 -22.88 30.01 0.48
N ILE A 601 -23.34 29.17 1.42
CA ILE A 601 -22.53 28.37 2.34
C ILE A 601 -22.52 26.90 1.89
N CYS A 602 -21.31 26.36 1.73
CA CYS A 602 -21.09 24.93 1.51
C CYS A 602 -20.27 24.36 2.67
N VAL A 603 -20.74 23.28 3.29
CA VAL A 603 -20.10 22.66 4.46
C VAL A 603 -19.16 21.54 4.03
N THR A 604 -17.99 21.47 4.68
CA THR A 604 -16.99 20.41 4.49
C THR A 604 -16.51 19.88 5.84
N ASN A 605 -15.82 18.74 5.84
CA ASN A 605 -15.20 18.14 7.02
C ASN A 605 -13.85 18.78 7.44
N GLY A 606 -13.76 20.11 7.36
CA GLY A 606 -12.60 20.91 7.75
C GLY A 606 -12.08 21.83 6.64
N VAL A 607 -11.29 22.84 7.03
CA VAL A 607 -10.76 23.88 6.11
C VAL A 607 -9.77 23.30 5.10
N THR A 608 -9.02 22.24 5.46
CA THR A 608 -8.20 21.43 4.54
C THR A 608 -8.98 21.03 3.28
N CYS A 609 -10.20 20.51 3.45
CA CYS A 609 -11.04 20.14 2.31
C CYS A 609 -11.64 21.37 1.60
N CYS A 610 -11.81 22.50 2.28
CA CYS A 610 -12.19 23.75 1.60
C CYS A 610 -11.10 24.19 0.61
N ILE A 611 -9.84 24.19 1.06
CA ILE A 611 -8.67 24.55 0.25
C ILE A 611 -8.59 23.64 -0.97
N GLU A 612 -8.63 22.33 -0.75
CA GLU A 612 -8.53 21.37 -1.83
C GLU A 612 -9.68 21.51 -2.84
N HIS A 613 -10.93 21.60 -2.39
CA HIS A 613 -12.07 21.70 -3.30
C HIS A 613 -12.02 22.95 -4.15
N LEU A 614 -11.69 24.11 -3.55
CA LEU A 614 -11.53 25.35 -4.30
C LEU A 614 -10.35 25.27 -5.27
N SER A 615 -9.25 24.65 -4.84
CA SER A 615 -8.09 24.46 -5.71
C SER A 615 -8.45 23.62 -6.92
N ASN A 616 -9.04 22.44 -6.69
CA ASN A 616 -9.51 21.53 -7.73
C ASN A 616 -10.51 22.15 -8.71
N LEU A 617 -11.31 23.14 -8.26
CA LEU A 617 -12.26 23.83 -9.13
C LEU A 617 -11.64 24.93 -9.98
N PHE A 618 -10.55 25.56 -9.53
CA PHE A 618 -9.95 26.71 -10.22
C PHE A 618 -8.79 26.32 -11.14
N THR A 619 -8.16 25.17 -10.90
CA THR A 619 -6.97 24.70 -11.62
C THR A 619 -7.20 23.42 -12.40
N ASP A 620 -6.57 23.33 -13.58
CA ASP A 620 -6.19 22.06 -14.20
C ASP A 620 -4.80 21.61 -13.71
N PRO A 621 -4.41 20.33 -13.88
CA PRO A 621 -3.06 19.88 -13.54
C PRO A 621 -1.97 20.71 -14.23
N GLY A 622 -1.07 21.31 -13.44
CA GLY A 622 -0.02 22.21 -13.89
C GLY A 622 -0.33 23.72 -13.77
N ASP A 623 -1.60 24.10 -13.55
CA ASP A 623 -1.94 25.49 -13.23
C ASP A 623 -1.40 25.90 -11.84
N VAL A 624 -1.25 27.20 -11.63
CA VAL A 624 -0.55 27.76 -10.47
C VAL A 624 -1.50 28.45 -9.48
N PHE A 625 -1.32 28.16 -8.19
CA PHE A 625 -1.79 28.98 -7.06
C PHE A 625 -0.63 29.76 -6.44
N LEU A 626 -0.89 31.00 -6.06
CA LEU A 626 0.09 31.83 -5.34
C LEU A 626 -0.10 31.74 -3.84
N LEU A 627 1.04 31.72 -3.13
CA LEU A 627 1.08 31.71 -1.67
C LEU A 627 2.24 32.58 -1.17
N GLY A 628 1.95 33.57 -0.31
CA GLY A 628 2.99 34.45 0.24
C GLY A 628 3.85 33.77 1.30
N ARG A 629 5.15 34.07 1.40
CA ARG A 629 6.01 33.60 2.49
C ARG A 629 6.08 34.57 3.67
N PRO A 630 6.26 34.08 4.91
CA PRO A 630 6.08 32.68 5.31
C PRO A 630 4.59 32.28 5.24
N HIS A 631 4.29 30.99 5.14
CA HIS A 631 2.91 30.48 5.10
C HIS A 631 2.74 29.20 5.90
N TYR A 632 1.49 28.85 6.19
CA TYR A 632 1.15 27.53 6.73
C TYR A 632 1.57 26.41 5.75
N GLY A 633 2.53 25.58 6.17
CA GLY A 633 3.14 24.57 5.31
C GLY A 633 2.16 23.58 4.66
N ALA A 634 1.04 23.24 5.31
CA ALA A 634 0.09 22.30 4.73
C ALA A 634 -0.73 22.87 3.55
N PHE A 635 -0.70 24.19 3.30
CA PHE A 635 -1.33 24.74 2.09
C PHE A 635 -0.75 24.10 0.82
N VAL A 636 0.56 23.82 0.78
CA VAL A 636 1.20 23.21 -0.40
C VAL A 636 0.62 21.83 -0.72
N PRO A 637 0.65 20.83 0.18
CA PRO A 637 0.04 19.54 -0.10
C PRO A 637 -1.49 19.59 -0.25
N ASP A 638 -2.20 20.46 0.48
CA ASP A 638 -3.66 20.62 0.35
C ASP A 638 -4.06 21.14 -1.04
N ILE A 639 -3.20 21.94 -1.67
CA ILE A 639 -3.39 22.44 -3.02
C ILE A 639 -2.87 21.43 -4.06
N GLU A 640 -1.63 20.94 -3.96
CA GLU A 640 -0.97 20.21 -5.06
C GLU A 640 -1.31 18.71 -5.13
N LEU A 641 -1.41 18.03 -3.98
CA LEU A 641 -1.21 16.57 -3.90
C LEU A 641 -2.22 15.78 -4.76
N ARG A 642 -3.51 16.15 -4.68
CA ARG A 642 -4.59 15.46 -5.42
C ARG A 642 -5.06 16.21 -6.65
N THR A 643 -4.88 17.53 -6.71
CA THR A 643 -5.36 18.35 -7.84
C THR A 643 -4.39 18.34 -9.02
N GLY A 644 -3.09 18.10 -8.76
CA GLY A 644 -2.03 18.26 -9.76
C GLY A 644 -1.67 19.72 -10.06
N ALA A 645 -2.27 20.70 -9.36
CA ALA A 645 -1.87 22.09 -9.39
C ALA A 645 -0.45 22.28 -8.83
N LYS A 646 0.09 23.48 -9.03
CA LYS A 646 1.39 23.92 -8.50
C LYS A 646 1.23 25.13 -7.60
N VAL A 647 1.98 25.18 -6.52
CA VAL A 647 2.07 26.35 -5.65
C VAL A 647 3.36 27.10 -5.97
N GLU A 648 3.21 28.33 -6.42
CA GLU A 648 4.33 29.25 -6.56
C GLU A 648 4.37 30.17 -5.34
N CYS A 649 5.45 30.07 -4.57
CA CYS A 649 5.63 30.88 -3.38
C CYS A 649 6.12 32.28 -3.73
N VAL A 650 5.51 33.31 -3.15
CA VAL A 650 5.94 34.71 -3.31
C VAL A 650 6.94 35.05 -2.21
N SER A 651 8.16 35.39 -2.64
CA SER A 651 9.25 35.89 -1.78
C SER A 651 9.12 37.39 -1.56
N PHE A 652 9.40 37.84 -0.34
CA PHE A 652 9.41 39.25 0.02
C PHE A 652 10.81 39.76 0.41
N GLY A 653 11.81 38.87 0.51
CA GLY A 653 13.15 39.22 0.97
C GLY A 653 13.10 39.79 2.38
N ASP A 654 13.77 40.92 2.59
CA ASP A 654 13.81 41.59 3.89
C ASP A 654 12.59 42.50 4.15
N ALA A 655 11.65 42.61 3.20
CA ALA A 655 10.46 43.44 3.37
C ALA A 655 9.43 42.78 4.31
N ASP A 656 8.66 43.59 5.04
CA ASP A 656 7.55 43.06 5.84
C ASP A 656 6.49 42.46 4.89
N PRO A 657 6.18 41.15 4.96
CA PRO A 657 5.25 40.49 4.05
C PRO A 657 3.81 41.02 4.16
N LEU A 658 3.48 41.74 5.24
CA LEU A 658 2.15 42.35 5.44
C LEU A 658 2.12 43.85 5.10
N ALA A 659 3.25 44.44 4.68
CA ALA A 659 3.27 45.82 4.20
C ALA A 659 2.54 45.93 2.85
N VAL A 660 1.80 47.02 2.63
CA VAL A 660 1.01 47.23 1.41
C VAL A 660 1.87 47.15 0.14
N ASP A 661 3.09 47.69 0.19
CA ASP A 661 4.02 47.65 -0.96
C ASP A 661 4.46 46.23 -1.35
N SER A 662 4.36 45.27 -0.42
CA SER A 662 4.70 43.86 -0.67
C SER A 662 3.74 43.19 -1.67
N VAL A 663 2.55 43.75 -1.91
CA VAL A 663 1.62 43.27 -2.95
C VAL A 663 2.27 43.24 -4.34
N GLN A 664 3.20 44.15 -4.63
CA GLN A 664 3.92 44.18 -5.91
C GLN A 664 4.76 42.91 -6.16
N ALA A 665 5.16 42.20 -5.10
CA ALA A 665 5.86 40.93 -5.24
C ALA A 665 4.97 39.86 -5.90
N TYR A 666 3.68 39.82 -5.57
CA TYR A 666 2.73 38.90 -6.23
C TYR A 666 2.61 39.20 -7.72
N GLU A 667 2.54 40.48 -8.10
CA GLU A 667 2.45 40.88 -9.50
C GLU A 667 3.66 40.41 -10.31
N ARG A 668 4.89 40.63 -9.79
CA ARG A 668 6.12 40.13 -10.41
C ARG A 668 6.11 38.61 -10.56
N THR A 669 5.62 37.89 -9.57
CA THR A 669 5.51 36.43 -9.64
C THR A 669 4.49 35.98 -10.68
N ILE A 670 3.33 36.65 -10.78
CA ILE A 670 2.32 36.36 -11.82
C ILE A 670 2.93 36.54 -13.22
N GLU A 671 3.60 37.66 -13.45
CA GLU A 671 4.25 37.97 -14.73
C GLU A 671 5.33 36.93 -15.06
N ALA A 672 6.12 36.49 -14.07
CA ALA A 672 7.11 35.44 -14.24
C ALA A 672 6.49 34.08 -14.59
N CYS A 673 5.38 33.69 -13.95
CA CYS A 673 4.65 32.47 -14.30
C CYS A 673 4.09 32.54 -15.73
N HIS A 674 3.48 33.67 -16.10
CA HIS A 674 2.96 33.87 -17.45
C HIS A 674 4.08 33.82 -18.52
N ALA A 675 5.26 34.38 -18.24
CA ALA A 675 6.41 34.29 -19.13
C ALA A 675 6.91 32.85 -19.35
N LYS A 676 6.69 31.95 -18.38
CA LYS A 676 6.96 30.50 -18.49
C LYS A 676 5.82 29.73 -19.17
N GLY A 677 4.75 30.39 -19.59
CA GLY A 677 3.57 29.76 -20.17
C GLY A 677 2.67 29.05 -19.14
N GLN A 678 2.83 29.34 -17.85
CA GLN A 678 2.00 28.79 -16.79
C GLN A 678 0.81 29.72 -16.53
N ARG A 679 -0.39 29.15 -16.37
CA ARG A 679 -1.59 29.91 -16.00
C ARG A 679 -1.66 30.02 -14.47
N VAL A 680 -1.74 31.24 -13.96
CA VAL A 680 -2.06 31.48 -12.55
C VAL A 680 -3.58 31.47 -12.41
N ALA A 681 -4.12 30.57 -11.59
CA ALA A 681 -5.55 30.39 -11.40
C ALA A 681 -6.08 31.11 -10.15
N GLY A 682 -5.26 31.20 -9.09
CA GLY A 682 -5.71 31.80 -7.84
C GLY A 682 -4.58 32.18 -6.88
N LEU A 683 -4.99 32.85 -5.80
CA LEU A 683 -4.15 33.29 -4.69
C LEU A 683 -4.82 32.87 -3.38
N MET A 684 -4.05 32.23 -2.50
CA MET A 684 -4.48 31.86 -1.15
C MET A 684 -3.96 32.87 -0.13
N LEU A 685 -4.86 33.53 0.60
CA LEU A 685 -4.56 34.49 1.65
C LEU A 685 -5.04 33.93 3.00
N CYS A 686 -4.14 33.72 3.95
CA CYS A 686 -4.51 33.36 5.33
C CYS A 686 -4.62 34.61 6.18
N ASN A 687 -5.83 35.01 6.58
CA ASN A 687 -6.12 36.29 7.26
C ASN A 687 -7.05 36.08 8.45
N PRO A 688 -6.62 36.27 9.71
CA PRO A 688 -5.28 36.65 10.16
C PRO A 688 -4.16 35.66 9.80
N HIS A 689 -2.93 36.16 9.75
CA HIS A 689 -1.79 35.47 9.16
C HIS A 689 -1.21 34.34 10.02
N ASN A 690 -0.95 33.19 9.41
CA ASN A 690 -0.19 32.08 9.98
C ASN A 690 1.10 31.88 9.15
N PRO A 691 2.30 32.05 9.74
CA PRO A 691 2.58 31.94 11.18
C PRO A 691 2.75 33.26 11.96
N LEU A 692 2.57 34.42 11.33
CA LEU A 692 2.97 35.69 11.93
C LEU A 692 2.04 36.19 13.04
N GLY A 693 0.82 35.67 13.18
CA GLY A 693 -0.12 36.08 14.23
C GLY A 693 -0.61 37.52 14.08
N ARG A 694 -0.66 38.06 12.86
CA ARG A 694 -1.00 39.45 12.56
C ARG A 694 -2.17 39.55 11.60
N CYS A 695 -3.04 40.54 11.80
CA CYS A 695 -4.03 40.92 10.80
C CYS A 695 -3.38 41.71 9.66
N TYR A 696 -3.94 41.60 8.46
CA TYR A 696 -3.54 42.44 7.34
C TYR A 696 -4.14 43.86 7.46
N PRO A 697 -3.40 44.90 7.01
CA PRO A 697 -4.01 46.20 6.76
C PRO A 697 -5.16 46.07 5.75
N ARG A 698 -6.23 46.87 5.92
CA ARG A 698 -7.36 46.87 4.97
C ARG A 698 -6.89 47.19 3.56
N GLU A 699 -5.97 48.15 3.43
CA GLU A 699 -5.41 48.63 2.18
C GLU A 699 -4.66 47.51 1.44
N TYR A 700 -3.98 46.62 2.17
CA TYR A 700 -3.31 45.45 1.58
C TYR A 700 -4.31 44.53 0.86
N ILE A 701 -5.43 44.22 1.53
CA ILE A 701 -6.48 43.36 0.94
C ILE A 701 -7.10 44.04 -0.29
N ILE A 702 -7.30 45.36 -0.25
CA ILE A 702 -7.79 46.15 -1.40
C ILE A 702 -6.82 46.06 -2.58
N GLU A 703 -5.51 46.21 -2.36
CA GLU A 703 -4.52 46.09 -3.43
C GLU A 703 -4.45 44.66 -3.99
N LEU A 704 -4.58 43.62 -3.15
CA LEU A 704 -4.73 42.24 -3.63
C LEU A 704 -5.99 42.03 -4.47
N MET A 705 -7.12 42.62 -4.09
CA MET A 705 -8.36 42.54 -4.87
C MET A 705 -8.17 43.17 -6.26
N LYS A 706 -7.55 44.35 -6.34
CA LYS A 706 -7.22 45.02 -7.61
C LYS A 706 -6.25 44.20 -8.46
N LEU A 707 -5.24 43.60 -7.84
CA LEU A 707 -4.29 42.73 -8.53
C LEU A 707 -4.99 41.48 -9.11
N CYS A 708 -5.82 40.82 -8.30
CA CYS A 708 -6.57 39.64 -8.74
C CYS A 708 -7.53 39.98 -9.89
N GLN A 709 -8.17 41.16 -9.85
CA GLN A 709 -8.98 41.68 -10.94
C GLN A 709 -8.19 41.93 -12.22
N LYS A 710 -6.99 42.52 -12.10
CA LYS A 710 -6.10 42.82 -13.24
C LYS A 710 -5.73 41.53 -13.99
N HIS A 711 -5.41 40.47 -13.25
CA HIS A 711 -4.96 39.20 -13.82
C HIS A 711 -6.06 38.14 -13.98
N LYS A 712 -7.30 38.44 -13.57
CA LYS A 712 -8.46 37.53 -13.64
C LYS A 712 -8.23 36.21 -12.89
N ILE A 713 -7.65 36.30 -11.70
CA ILE A 713 -7.37 35.16 -10.82
C ILE A 713 -8.30 35.17 -9.61
N HIS A 714 -8.59 33.98 -9.06
CA HIS A 714 -9.43 33.85 -7.87
C HIS A 714 -8.69 34.26 -6.59
N LEU A 715 -9.34 35.00 -5.70
CA LEU A 715 -8.85 35.34 -4.38
C LEU A 715 -9.58 34.49 -3.33
N VAL A 716 -8.86 33.58 -2.67
CA VAL A 716 -9.38 32.76 -1.58
C VAL A 716 -8.82 33.28 -0.25
N SER A 717 -9.70 33.77 0.62
CA SER A 717 -9.37 34.25 1.97
C SER A 717 -9.69 33.18 3.01
N ASP A 718 -8.66 32.56 3.58
CA ASP A 718 -8.76 31.71 4.76
C ASP A 718 -8.86 32.55 6.03
N GLU A 719 -10.08 32.66 6.54
CA GLU A 719 -10.45 33.48 7.69
C GLU A 719 -10.65 32.65 8.97
N ILE A 720 -10.02 31.48 9.07
CA ILE A 720 -10.16 30.55 10.20
C ILE A 720 -9.75 31.12 11.58
N TYR A 721 -9.02 32.25 11.61
CA TYR A 721 -8.58 32.93 12.84
C TYR A 721 -9.33 34.26 13.09
N ALA A 722 -10.42 34.53 12.37
CA ALA A 722 -11.15 35.81 12.41
C ALA A 722 -11.61 36.24 13.81
N LEU A 723 -11.83 35.28 14.73
CA LEU A 723 -12.34 35.51 16.08
C LEU A 723 -11.28 35.30 17.17
N SER A 724 -10.03 35.08 16.80
CA SER A 724 -8.88 35.01 17.71
C SER A 724 -8.07 36.30 17.67
N VAL A 725 -8.73 37.46 17.69
CA VAL A 725 -8.09 38.79 17.54
C VAL A 725 -8.11 39.52 18.88
N PHE A 726 -6.94 39.92 19.36
CA PHE A 726 -6.77 40.50 20.69
C PHE A 726 -5.88 41.74 20.64
N ARG A 727 -6.01 42.60 21.66
CA ARG A 727 -5.19 43.81 21.79
C ARG A 727 -3.91 43.48 22.53
N THR A 728 -2.78 44.05 22.09
CA THR A 728 -1.49 43.84 22.73
C THR A 728 -0.83 45.17 23.08
N SER A 729 0.12 45.11 24.01
CA SER A 729 0.96 46.23 24.43
C SER A 729 2.26 46.36 23.62
N ASP A 730 2.70 45.29 22.96
CA ASP A 730 3.95 45.21 22.18
C ASP A 730 3.77 45.68 20.72
N ASN A 731 3.19 46.88 20.57
CA ASN A 731 2.95 47.50 19.27
C ASN A 731 3.84 48.74 19.05
N PRO A 732 5.15 48.57 18.76
CA PRO A 732 6.07 49.69 18.65
C PRO A 732 5.81 50.61 17.44
N ASP A 733 5.04 50.17 16.44
CA ASP A 733 4.92 50.84 15.11
C ASP A 733 3.49 50.92 14.54
N ASP A 734 2.44 50.81 15.37
CA ASP A 734 1.02 50.74 14.92
C ASP A 734 0.71 49.61 13.90
N ARG A 735 1.46 48.48 13.99
CA ARG A 735 1.34 47.32 13.09
C ARG A 735 0.21 46.36 13.47
N ALA A 736 -0.45 46.56 14.61
CA ALA A 736 -1.56 45.74 15.08
C ALA A 736 -2.91 46.19 14.46
N TYR A 737 -3.12 45.87 13.18
CA TYR A 737 -4.35 46.22 12.46
C TYR A 737 -5.58 45.45 12.97
N PRO A 738 -6.78 46.05 12.97
CA PRO A 738 -7.99 45.29 13.25
C PRO A 738 -8.25 44.25 12.14
N PHE A 739 -8.82 43.11 12.50
CA PHE A 739 -9.23 42.13 11.49
C PHE A 739 -10.25 42.72 10.53
N THR A 740 -9.97 42.57 9.23
CA THR A 740 -10.84 42.97 8.13
C THR A 740 -11.13 41.74 7.27
N SER A 741 -12.38 41.28 7.29
CA SER A 741 -12.83 40.21 6.40
C SER A 741 -12.88 40.70 4.95
N LEU A 742 -12.54 39.83 4.00
CA LEU A 742 -12.68 40.08 2.57
C LEU A 742 -14.12 40.49 2.21
N ALA A 743 -15.13 39.89 2.85
CA ALA A 743 -16.53 40.20 2.57
C ALA A 743 -16.96 41.59 3.08
N SER A 744 -16.21 42.20 3.99
CA SER A 744 -16.49 43.54 4.54
C SER A 744 -16.01 44.69 3.63
N ILE A 745 -15.36 44.36 2.51
CA ILE A 745 -14.83 45.33 1.55
C ILE A 745 -15.78 45.41 0.35
N PRO A 746 -16.30 46.60 -0.02
CA PRO A 746 -17.10 46.75 -1.23
C PRO A 746 -16.28 46.40 -2.46
N THR A 747 -16.81 45.54 -3.34
CA THR A 747 -16.10 45.06 -4.53
C THR A 747 -16.19 46.02 -5.72
N GLU A 748 -17.12 46.98 -5.69
CA GLU A 748 -17.35 47.99 -6.73
C GLU A 748 -16.04 48.71 -7.09
N GLY A 749 -15.61 48.60 -8.35
CA GLY A 749 -14.37 49.22 -8.83
C GLY A 749 -13.06 48.55 -8.36
N LEU A 750 -13.13 47.47 -7.58
CA LEU A 750 -11.95 46.75 -7.08
C LEU A 750 -11.76 45.38 -7.75
N ILE A 751 -12.80 44.54 -7.74
CA ILE A 751 -12.74 43.17 -8.27
C ILE A 751 -14.12 42.68 -8.71
N ASP A 752 -14.16 41.81 -9.73
CA ASP A 752 -15.36 41.02 -9.99
C ASP A 752 -15.67 40.16 -8.76
N PRO A 753 -16.81 40.38 -8.08
CA PRO A 753 -17.12 39.65 -6.86
C PRO A 753 -17.21 38.13 -7.07
N ALA A 754 -17.39 37.65 -8.30
CA ALA A 754 -17.37 36.22 -8.61
C ALA A 754 -15.98 35.56 -8.45
N LEU A 755 -14.91 36.35 -8.34
CA LEU A 755 -13.53 35.89 -8.10
C LEU A 755 -13.17 35.81 -6.60
N THR A 756 -14.03 36.27 -5.71
CA THR A 756 -13.75 36.29 -4.26
C THR A 756 -14.43 35.14 -3.53
N HIS A 757 -13.66 34.44 -2.69
CA HIS A 757 -14.13 33.29 -1.90
C HIS A 757 -13.55 33.37 -0.49
N ILE A 758 -14.33 32.96 0.52
CA ILE A 758 -13.89 32.90 1.91
C ILE A 758 -14.02 31.47 2.40
N ILE A 759 -13.08 31.04 3.25
CA ILE A 759 -13.17 29.79 4.00
C ILE A 759 -13.07 30.08 5.50
N TYR A 760 -13.84 29.38 6.31
CA TYR A 760 -13.87 29.51 7.77
C TYR A 760 -14.11 28.14 8.41
N GLY A 761 -13.68 27.91 9.65
CA GLY A 761 -13.93 26.63 10.32
C GLY A 761 -13.87 26.69 11.84
N MET A 762 -14.35 25.61 12.47
CA MET A 762 -14.47 25.51 13.93
C MET A 762 -13.15 25.16 14.63
N SER A 763 -12.13 24.78 13.88
CA SER A 763 -10.91 24.19 14.42
C SER A 763 -10.08 25.13 15.31
N LYS A 764 -10.02 26.43 14.98
CA LYS A 764 -9.07 27.35 15.60
C LYS A 764 -9.75 28.28 16.60
N ASP A 765 -10.69 29.10 16.13
CA ASP A 765 -11.42 30.06 16.97
C ASP A 765 -12.27 29.42 18.07
N PHE A 766 -12.73 28.17 17.86
CA PHE A 766 -13.46 27.39 18.86
C PHE A 766 -12.63 26.25 19.48
N GLY A 767 -11.34 26.15 19.17
CA GLY A 767 -10.49 25.04 19.64
C GLY A 767 -10.98 23.64 19.24
N ALA A 768 -11.91 23.53 18.29
CA ALA A 768 -12.66 22.29 18.05
C ALA A 768 -12.12 21.51 16.85
N ASN A 769 -10.80 21.24 16.83
CA ASN A 769 -10.13 20.53 15.73
C ASN A 769 -10.83 19.21 15.37
N GLY A 770 -11.27 18.46 16.37
CA GLY A 770 -11.92 17.14 16.23
C GLY A 770 -13.36 17.15 15.72
N LEU A 771 -14.05 18.30 15.72
CA LEU A 771 -15.42 18.35 15.17
C LEU A 771 -15.46 18.22 13.65
N ARG A 772 -14.36 18.58 12.96
CA ARG A 772 -14.25 18.50 11.50
C ARG A 772 -15.43 19.20 10.80
N VAL A 773 -15.65 20.49 11.07
CA VAL A 773 -16.67 21.30 10.39
C VAL A 773 -16.07 22.62 9.91
N ALA A 774 -16.25 22.91 8.62
CA ALA A 774 -15.84 24.14 7.98
C ALA A 774 -16.82 24.57 6.88
N PHE A 775 -16.64 25.79 6.40
CA PHE A 775 -17.53 26.46 5.47
C PHE A 775 -16.73 27.08 4.33
N ILE A 776 -17.14 26.80 3.09
CA ILE A 776 -16.81 27.58 1.91
C ILE A 776 -17.92 28.60 1.70
N ILE A 777 -17.56 29.87 1.55
CA ILE A 777 -18.48 30.98 1.30
C ILE A 777 -18.15 31.58 -0.07
N SER A 778 -19.07 31.41 -1.02
CA SER A 778 -18.93 31.92 -2.40
C SER A 778 -20.22 32.61 -2.82
N GLN A 779 -20.43 33.86 -2.37
CA GLN A 779 -21.71 34.58 -2.52
C GLN A 779 -22.07 34.89 -3.97
N HIS A 780 -21.09 35.33 -4.75
CA HIS A 780 -21.33 35.93 -6.06
C HIS A 780 -21.03 35.00 -7.24
N ASN A 781 -20.62 33.75 -6.96
CA ASN A 781 -20.31 32.77 -7.99
C ASN A 781 -21.19 31.51 -7.90
N PRO A 782 -22.39 31.50 -8.52
CA PRO A 782 -23.27 30.35 -8.50
C PRO A 782 -22.67 29.11 -9.18
N GLN A 783 -21.80 29.29 -10.17
CA GLN A 783 -21.16 28.16 -10.88
C GLN A 783 -20.24 27.38 -9.95
N VAL A 784 -19.43 28.08 -9.15
CA VAL A 784 -18.60 27.46 -8.11
C VAL A 784 -19.45 26.69 -7.11
N ARG A 785 -20.55 27.29 -6.64
CA ARG A 785 -21.46 26.61 -5.71
C ARG A 785 -22.08 25.34 -6.29
N THR A 786 -22.48 25.36 -7.56
CA THR A 786 -22.99 24.18 -8.25
C THR A 786 -21.89 23.11 -8.43
N ALA A 787 -20.66 23.53 -8.76
CA ALA A 787 -19.55 22.62 -8.98
C ALA A 787 -19.02 21.98 -7.67
N LEU A 788 -19.25 22.60 -6.51
CA LEU A 788 -18.91 22.04 -5.20
C LEU A 788 -19.80 20.82 -4.83
N VAL A 789 -21.07 20.81 -5.24
CA VAL A 789 -22.04 19.75 -4.86
C VAL A 789 -21.56 18.32 -5.14
N PRO A 790 -21.03 17.97 -6.32
CA PRO A 790 -20.57 16.60 -6.58
C PRO A 790 -19.30 16.23 -5.80
N VAL A 791 -18.41 17.18 -5.50
CA VAL A 791 -17.13 16.87 -4.84
C VAL A 791 -17.25 16.77 -3.32
N VAL A 792 -18.22 17.46 -2.71
CA VAL A 792 -18.40 17.41 -1.26
C VAL A 792 -18.82 16.04 -0.72
N ILE A 793 -19.29 15.12 -1.57
CA ILE A 793 -19.59 13.73 -1.16
C ILE A 793 -18.40 13.01 -0.50
N TYR A 794 -17.18 13.42 -0.83
CA TYR A 794 -15.94 12.88 -0.27
C TYR A 794 -15.48 13.61 1.01
N SER A 795 -16.20 14.64 1.44
CA SER A 795 -15.86 15.51 2.55
C SER A 795 -17.07 15.87 3.43
N PHE A 796 -18.07 14.98 3.53
CA PHE A 796 -19.24 15.22 4.38
C PHE A 796 -18.82 15.49 5.82
N ALA A 797 -19.28 16.62 6.37
CA ALA A 797 -19.28 16.78 7.81
C ALA A 797 -20.23 15.74 8.42
N SER A 798 -19.85 15.19 9.57
CA SER A 798 -20.74 14.27 10.30
C SER A 798 -22.02 14.99 10.71
N SER A 799 -23.19 14.41 10.42
CA SER A 799 -24.49 14.95 10.85
C SER A 799 -24.58 15.20 12.37
N LEU A 800 -23.80 14.46 13.18
CA LEU A 800 -23.68 14.69 14.63
C LEU A 800 -22.88 15.97 14.92
N ALA A 801 -21.72 16.12 14.27
CA ALA A 801 -20.92 17.34 14.39
C ALA A 801 -21.68 18.57 13.88
N GLU A 802 -22.43 18.43 12.78
CA GLU A 802 -23.31 19.50 12.30
C GLU A 802 -24.36 19.90 13.32
N SER A 803 -24.93 18.94 14.05
CA SER A 803 -25.94 19.21 15.07
C SER A 803 -25.35 20.00 16.25
N VAL A 804 -24.16 19.62 16.70
CA VAL A 804 -23.38 20.35 17.72
C VAL A 804 -23.11 21.78 17.25
N VAL A 805 -22.50 21.94 16.07
CA VAL A 805 -22.14 23.25 15.52
C VAL A 805 -23.38 24.11 15.28
N THR A 806 -24.47 23.52 14.76
CA THR A 806 -25.73 24.26 14.57
C THR A 806 -26.25 24.82 15.89
N LYS A 807 -26.25 24.02 16.97
CA LYS A 807 -26.71 24.48 18.28
C LYS A 807 -25.83 25.61 18.81
N LEU A 808 -24.51 25.42 18.75
CA LEU A 808 -23.53 26.42 19.18
C LEU A 808 -23.69 27.74 18.41
N LEU A 809 -23.73 27.70 17.07
CA LEU A 809 -23.83 28.90 16.24
C LEU A 809 -25.21 29.60 16.32
N MET A 810 -26.22 28.96 16.93
CA MET A 810 -27.52 29.57 17.20
C MET A 810 -27.57 30.26 18.57
N ASP A 811 -26.59 30.02 19.45
CA ASP A 811 -26.52 30.60 20.79
C ASP A 811 -25.60 31.83 20.79
N ASP A 812 -26.20 32.98 20.47
CA ASP A 812 -25.43 34.21 20.30
C ASP A 812 -24.75 34.68 21.58
N GLU A 813 -25.43 34.54 22.72
CA GLU A 813 -24.93 34.97 24.03
C GLU A 813 -23.72 34.13 24.44
N TYR A 814 -23.83 32.80 24.34
CA TYR A 814 -22.70 31.92 24.65
C TYR A 814 -21.53 32.16 23.70
N VAL A 815 -21.78 32.27 22.39
CA VAL A 815 -20.70 32.48 21.41
C VAL A 815 -19.99 33.83 21.59
N ASP A 816 -20.73 34.89 21.93
CA ASP A 816 -20.13 36.20 22.19
C ASP A 816 -19.27 36.18 23.44
N TRP A 817 -19.76 35.57 24.51
CA TRP A 817 -18.96 35.34 25.72
C TRP A 817 -17.73 34.46 25.43
N TYR A 818 -17.91 33.33 24.75
CA TYR A 818 -16.86 32.36 24.45
C TYR A 818 -15.72 33.02 23.66
N THR A 819 -16.06 33.76 22.60
CA THR A 819 -15.07 34.41 21.74
C THR A 819 -14.36 35.55 22.47
N ALA A 820 -15.06 36.33 23.30
CA ALA A 820 -14.45 37.37 24.12
C ALA A 820 -13.51 36.79 25.19
N GLU A 821 -13.93 35.72 25.86
CA GLU A 821 -13.12 35.04 26.88
C GLU A 821 -11.90 34.34 26.27
N ASN A 822 -12.07 33.70 25.10
CA ASN A 822 -10.95 33.14 24.34
C ASN A 822 -9.91 34.22 24.01
N CYS A 823 -10.34 35.37 23.46
CA CYS A 823 -9.44 36.49 23.17
C CYS A 823 -8.74 37.02 24.43
N ARG A 824 -9.43 37.06 25.57
CA ARG A 824 -8.85 37.47 26.85
C ARG A 824 -7.77 36.51 27.33
N ARG A 825 -8.00 35.19 27.23
CA ARG A 825 -7.01 34.16 27.62
C ARG A 825 -5.83 34.12 26.66
N LEU A 826 -6.08 34.22 25.36
CA LEU A 826 -5.05 34.34 24.32
C LEU A 826 -4.14 35.53 24.58
N ARG A 827 -4.73 36.71 24.84
CA ARG A 827 -3.98 37.92 25.20
C ARG A 827 -3.06 37.68 26.40
N ARG A 828 -3.62 37.16 27.49
CA ARG A 828 -2.86 36.91 28.73
C ARG A 828 -1.69 35.96 28.49
N SER A 829 -1.93 34.91 27.71
CA SER A 829 -0.90 33.92 27.40
C SER A 829 0.18 34.50 26.48
N HIS A 830 -0.21 35.29 25.48
CA HIS A 830 0.72 36.06 24.65
C HIS A 830 1.59 37.01 25.48
N GLU A 831 0.99 37.83 26.35
CA GLU A 831 1.69 38.76 27.24
C GLU A 831 2.73 38.01 28.10
N ARG A 832 2.40 36.81 28.59
CA ARG A 832 3.32 35.96 29.35
C ARG A 832 4.53 35.50 28.53
N VAL A 833 4.34 35.08 27.27
CA VAL A 833 5.45 34.69 26.39
C VAL A 833 6.30 35.92 26.00
N VAL A 834 5.67 37.08 25.80
CA VAL A 834 6.36 38.35 25.56
C VAL A 834 7.22 38.76 26.76
N GLU A 835 6.68 38.74 27.98
CA GLU A 835 7.41 39.03 29.20
C GLU A 835 8.59 38.08 29.40
N TRP A 836 8.40 36.79 29.15
CA TRP A 836 9.46 35.77 29.18
C TRP A 836 10.55 36.03 28.12
N ALA A 837 10.16 36.39 26.90
CA ALA A 837 11.10 36.68 25.82
C ALA A 837 11.90 37.96 26.12
N ASP A 838 11.25 39.02 26.60
CA ASP A 838 11.89 40.27 26.99
C ASP A 838 12.85 40.08 28.17
N HIS A 839 12.48 39.28 29.18
CA HIS A 839 13.34 38.94 30.31
C HIS A 839 14.67 38.32 29.87
N HIS A 840 14.63 37.44 28.86
CA HIS A 840 15.80 36.77 28.31
C HIS A 840 16.48 37.53 27.17
N GLY A 841 15.97 38.72 26.81
CA GLY A 841 16.49 39.51 25.69
C GLY A 841 16.36 38.81 24.32
N LEU A 842 15.33 37.99 24.15
CA LEU A 842 15.06 37.27 22.91
C LEU A 842 14.48 38.20 21.84
N GLU A 843 14.88 37.98 20.59
CA GLU A 843 14.27 38.66 19.45
C GLU A 843 13.01 37.90 19.02
N TYR A 844 11.92 38.62 18.78
CA TYR A 844 10.66 38.08 18.26
C TYR A 844 9.96 39.11 17.36
N ALA A 845 9.07 38.62 16.48
CA ALA A 845 8.29 39.48 15.60
C ALA A 845 7.27 40.30 16.40
N LYS A 846 7.27 41.62 16.18
CA LYS A 846 6.40 42.58 16.87
C LYS A 846 5.06 42.76 16.18
N GLY A 847 4.08 43.25 16.93
CA GLY A 847 2.75 43.59 16.43
C GLY A 847 1.82 42.39 16.23
N VAL A 848 2.13 41.24 16.84
CA VAL A 848 1.22 40.09 16.97
C VAL A 848 -0.07 40.60 17.60
N ASN A 849 -1.22 40.27 17.01
CA ASN A 849 -2.52 40.71 17.51
C ASN A 849 -3.67 39.75 17.18
N ALA A 850 -3.34 38.58 16.64
CA ALA A 850 -4.33 37.60 16.23
C ALA A 850 -3.79 36.18 16.23
N ALA A 851 -4.69 35.22 16.03
CA ALA A 851 -4.42 33.79 16.12
C ALA A 851 -3.83 33.44 17.50
N PHE A 852 -2.83 32.57 17.55
CA PHE A 852 -2.25 32.13 18.82
C PHE A 852 -0.80 31.67 18.68
N PHE A 853 -0.04 32.37 17.84
CA PHE A 853 1.37 32.10 17.61
C PHE A 853 2.18 33.38 17.55
N MET A 854 3.44 33.25 17.94
CA MET A 854 4.45 34.30 17.89
C MET A 854 5.70 33.74 17.19
N TRP A 855 6.37 34.60 16.42
CA TRP A 855 7.60 34.26 15.72
C TRP A 855 8.80 34.64 16.59
N LEU A 856 9.61 33.66 16.99
CA LEU A 856 10.68 33.82 17.98
C LEU A 856 12.03 33.41 17.38
N ASN A 857 13.08 34.19 17.60
CA ASN A 857 14.44 33.85 17.19
C ASN A 857 15.17 33.10 18.32
N LEU A 858 15.30 31.79 18.14
CA LEU A 858 16.04 30.90 19.06
C LEU A 858 17.46 30.59 18.56
N GLY A 859 17.77 30.92 17.30
CA GLY A 859 19.12 30.75 16.75
C GLY A 859 20.14 31.71 17.36
N LYS A 860 19.80 32.99 17.51
CA LYS A 860 20.68 33.99 18.13
C LYS A 860 21.13 33.62 19.56
N PRO A 861 20.22 33.30 20.51
CA PRO A 861 20.63 32.92 21.87
C PRO A 861 21.43 31.61 21.87
N TYR A 862 21.07 30.63 21.03
CA TYR A 862 21.83 29.39 20.89
C TYR A 862 23.27 29.65 20.42
N ALA A 863 23.45 30.44 19.36
CA ALA A 863 24.77 30.78 18.82
C ALA A 863 25.64 31.49 19.87
N ARG A 864 25.07 32.45 20.61
CA ARG A 864 25.75 33.10 21.73
C ARG A 864 26.16 32.09 22.81
N ALA A 865 25.29 31.16 23.16
CA ALA A 865 25.58 30.15 24.18
C ALA A 865 26.70 29.19 23.74
N VAL A 866 26.83 28.93 22.43
CA VAL A 866 27.98 28.21 21.84
C VAL A 866 29.27 29.02 21.98
N GLU A 867 29.24 30.31 21.61
CA GLU A 867 30.41 31.21 21.72
C GLU A 867 30.88 31.38 23.17
N GLU A 868 29.96 31.41 24.13
CA GLU A 868 30.23 31.52 25.57
C GLU A 868 30.69 30.19 26.20
N GLY A 869 30.74 29.09 25.44
CA GLY A 869 31.12 27.76 25.92
C GLY A 869 30.08 27.13 26.86
N LYS A 870 28.86 27.68 26.94
CA LYS A 870 27.72 27.05 27.64
C LYS A 870 27.18 25.85 26.86
N ILE A 871 27.41 25.85 25.55
CA ILE A 871 27.03 24.80 24.63
C ILE A 871 28.27 24.40 23.82
N THR A 872 28.58 23.11 23.78
CA THR A 872 29.67 22.58 22.94
C THR A 872 29.07 21.81 21.77
N ILE A 873 29.51 22.13 20.55
CA ILE A 873 29.17 21.38 19.32
C ILE A 873 30.28 20.38 19.05
N VAL A 874 29.95 19.09 18.93
CA VAL A 874 30.94 18.04 18.63
C VAL A 874 30.92 17.72 17.14
N VAL A 875 32.08 17.84 16.47
CA VAL A 875 32.24 17.50 15.04
C VAL A 875 33.18 16.30 14.92
N SER A 876 32.66 15.14 14.48
CA SER A 876 33.46 13.91 14.35
C SER A 876 34.45 13.99 13.16
N PRO A 877 35.69 13.45 13.27
CA PRO A 877 36.73 13.56 12.24
C PRO A 877 36.42 12.87 10.89
N ASP A 878 35.52 11.89 10.86
CA ASP A 878 35.13 11.15 9.65
C ASP A 878 34.10 11.90 8.77
N GLN A 879 33.73 13.13 9.14
CA GLN A 879 32.66 13.89 8.48
C GLN A 879 33.11 14.88 7.39
N ALA A 880 34.31 14.70 6.83
CA ALA A 880 34.84 15.58 5.78
C ALA A 880 34.09 15.49 4.42
N ASP A 881 33.20 14.50 4.22
CA ASP A 881 32.48 14.24 2.95
C ASP A 881 30.94 14.41 3.04
N GLY A 882 30.42 15.20 3.99
CA GLY A 882 29.01 15.64 3.98
C GLY A 882 28.05 14.87 4.90
N GLY A 883 28.54 14.24 5.96
CA GLY A 883 27.70 13.69 7.04
C GLY A 883 27.28 14.75 8.06
N LYS A 884 26.08 14.61 8.65
CA LYS A 884 25.55 15.54 9.68
C LYS A 884 26.22 15.31 11.04
N PRO A 885 26.63 16.37 11.76
CA PRO A 885 27.23 16.25 13.09
C PRO A 885 26.20 15.90 14.16
N THR A 886 26.63 15.13 15.16
CA THR A 886 25.84 14.72 16.33
C THR A 886 26.55 15.16 17.61
N ASP A 887 25.81 15.80 18.52
CA ASP A 887 26.34 16.23 19.82
C ASP A 887 26.21 15.10 20.85
N ASP A 888 27.33 14.50 21.34
CA ASP A 888 27.34 13.85 22.65
C ASP A 888 28.74 13.72 23.34
N VAL A 889 28.67 13.87 24.67
CA VAL A 889 29.58 13.59 25.80
C VAL A 889 30.75 14.56 26.14
N VAL A 890 30.63 15.08 27.38
CA VAL A 890 31.59 15.85 28.20
C VAL A 890 32.89 15.08 28.45
N VAL A 891 34.03 15.67 28.11
CA VAL A 891 35.32 15.28 28.69
C VAL A 891 35.61 16.21 29.87
N SER A 892 35.56 15.65 31.08
CA SER A 892 36.08 16.31 32.28
C SER A 892 37.56 16.68 32.07
N PRO A 893 38.08 17.80 32.60
CA PRO A 893 39.43 18.32 32.28
C PRO A 893 40.63 17.45 32.73
N ASP A 894 40.41 16.29 33.33
CA ASP A 894 41.45 15.48 33.94
C ASP A 894 41.63 14.17 33.18
N GLN A 895 42.32 14.17 32.04
CA GLN A 895 43.25 13.11 31.56
C GLN A 895 43.90 13.57 30.25
N ALA A 896 44.94 14.39 30.34
CA ALA A 896 45.88 14.61 29.24
C ALA A 896 47.22 13.96 29.60
N ASP A 897 47.58 12.86 28.94
CA ASP A 897 48.98 12.45 28.88
C ASP A 897 49.36 11.90 27.50
N GLY A 898 50.29 12.62 26.86
CA GLY A 898 51.43 12.07 26.14
C GLY A 898 51.23 11.25 24.88
N GLY A 899 51.04 11.90 23.73
CA GLY A 899 51.29 11.30 22.41
C GLY A 899 51.82 12.33 21.40
N LYS A 900 53.08 12.19 20.97
CA LYS A 900 53.74 13.07 19.98
C LYS A 900 53.12 12.96 18.58
N PRO A 901 53.11 14.04 17.77
CA PRO A 901 52.54 14.04 16.44
C PRO A 901 53.52 13.49 15.40
N THR A 902 53.01 12.74 14.43
CA THR A 902 53.67 12.51 13.13
C THR A 902 53.05 13.43 12.09
N ASP A 903 53.92 14.13 11.40
CA ASP A 903 53.72 15.16 10.39
C ASP A 903 53.32 14.53 9.05
N ASP A 904 52.13 14.89 8.52
CA ASP A 904 51.75 14.67 7.12
C ASP A 904 50.75 15.76 6.68
N GLY A 905 51.27 16.89 6.23
CA GLY A 905 51.08 17.40 4.86
C GLY A 905 49.68 17.65 4.27
N ASN A 906 48.59 17.74 5.03
CA ASN A 906 47.29 18.20 4.51
C ASN A 906 46.71 19.28 5.43
N GLU A 907 46.42 20.48 4.91
CA GLU A 907 45.74 21.56 5.64
C GLU A 907 44.31 21.12 6.03
N LYS A 908 44.19 20.34 7.10
CA LYS A 908 42.92 20.09 7.79
C LYS A 908 42.55 21.35 8.55
N LYS A 909 41.43 21.99 8.20
CA LYS A 909 40.85 23.10 8.98
C LYS A 909 40.76 22.70 10.45
N GLN A 910 41.15 23.60 11.35
CA GLN A 910 41.13 23.32 12.79
C GLN A 910 39.68 23.06 13.27
N PRO A 911 39.46 22.21 14.29
CA PRO A 911 38.12 21.87 14.80
C PRO A 911 37.25 23.10 15.14
N ASP A 912 37.87 24.16 15.66
CA ASP A 912 37.18 25.42 16.01
C ASP A 912 36.66 26.18 14.77
N ASP A 913 37.36 26.10 13.64
CA ASP A 913 36.92 26.70 12.38
C ASP A 913 35.75 25.92 11.75
N MET A 914 35.74 24.59 11.92
CA MET A 914 34.67 23.71 11.45
C MET A 914 33.38 23.87 12.26
N ALA A 915 33.50 24.02 13.59
CA ALA A 915 32.35 24.28 14.46
C ALA A 915 31.66 25.62 14.14
N LYS A 916 32.44 26.67 13.83
CA LYS A 916 31.90 27.96 13.39
C LYS A 916 31.21 27.89 12.03
N LEU A 917 31.82 27.23 11.05
CA LEU A 917 31.23 27.06 9.72
C LEU A 917 29.89 26.29 9.80
N ASN A 918 29.86 25.24 10.61
CA ASN A 918 28.67 24.44 10.82
C ASN A 918 27.55 25.20 11.56
N LEU A 919 27.91 26.05 12.53
CA LEU A 919 26.94 26.92 13.21
C LEU A 919 26.30 27.92 12.24
N GLU A 920 27.04 28.47 11.29
CA GLU A 920 26.51 29.39 10.28
C GLU A 920 25.60 28.68 9.25
N GLU A 921 25.98 27.48 8.81
CA GLU A 921 25.23 26.73 7.78
C GLU A 921 24.01 25.99 8.32
N ASN A 922 24.04 25.49 9.56
CA ASN A 922 23.04 24.56 10.10
C ASN A 922 22.29 25.09 11.35
N LEU A 923 22.35 26.39 11.64
CA LEU A 923 21.80 26.99 12.87
C LEU A 923 20.37 26.53 13.22
N THR A 924 19.43 26.62 12.27
CA THR A 924 18.02 26.23 12.50
C THR A 924 17.92 24.77 12.92
N GLN A 925 18.69 23.91 12.27
CA GLN A 925 18.63 22.48 12.53
C GLN A 925 19.21 22.11 13.89
N LEU A 926 20.35 22.72 14.25
CA LEU A 926 21.00 22.53 15.55
C LEU A 926 20.08 22.94 16.70
N VAL A 927 19.33 24.04 16.54
CA VAL A 927 18.35 24.48 17.53
C VAL A 927 17.18 23.51 17.62
N GLU A 928 16.64 23.06 16.48
CA GLU A 928 15.53 22.09 16.43
C GLU A 928 15.89 20.77 17.12
N ASP A 929 17.06 20.21 16.81
CA ASP A 929 17.55 18.97 17.42
C ASP A 929 17.70 19.10 18.93
N ARG A 930 18.14 20.28 19.39
CA ARG A 930 18.27 20.54 20.82
C ARG A 930 16.91 20.71 21.50
N LEU A 931 15.97 21.41 20.89
CA LEU A 931 14.59 21.49 21.41
C LEU A 931 13.99 20.09 21.58
N LEU A 932 14.19 19.21 20.60
CA LEU A 932 13.76 17.81 20.66
C LEU A 932 14.50 17.01 21.75
N LYS A 933 15.81 17.19 21.91
CA LYS A 933 16.60 16.59 23.01
C LYS A 933 16.04 16.97 24.37
N PHE A 934 15.60 18.22 24.52
CA PHE A 934 14.96 18.73 25.73
C PHE A 934 13.44 18.51 25.76
N LYS A 935 12.90 17.64 24.88
CA LYS A 935 11.50 17.21 24.87
C LYS A 935 10.53 18.39 24.80
N VAL A 936 10.83 19.36 23.94
CA VAL A 936 9.92 20.47 23.61
C VAL A 936 9.87 20.64 22.10
N PHE A 937 8.67 20.73 21.54
CA PHE A 937 8.50 20.89 20.10
C PHE A 937 8.00 22.29 19.76
N LEU A 938 8.75 22.98 18.89
CA LEU A 938 8.34 24.20 18.19
C LEU A 938 8.50 23.95 16.69
N ALA A 939 7.63 24.56 15.88
CA ALA A 939 7.73 24.42 14.44
C ALA A 939 8.81 25.38 13.91
N SER A 940 9.84 24.84 13.24
CA SER A 940 10.94 25.64 12.68
C SER A 940 10.46 26.58 11.58
N GLY A 941 11.08 27.76 11.48
CA GLY A 941 10.72 28.76 10.49
C GLY A 941 10.91 28.29 9.06
N ALA A 942 11.90 27.42 8.83
CA ALA A 942 12.13 26.75 7.54
C ALA A 942 10.87 26.00 7.06
N SER A 943 10.13 25.37 7.97
CA SER A 943 8.88 24.64 7.68
C SER A 943 7.74 25.52 7.18
N PHE A 944 7.84 26.84 7.34
CA PHE A 944 6.89 27.84 6.83
C PHE A 944 7.46 28.64 5.65
N GLY A 945 8.63 28.26 5.14
CA GLY A 945 9.35 28.99 4.10
C GLY A 945 9.98 30.28 4.58
N SER A 946 10.41 30.38 5.85
CA SER A 946 11.22 31.50 6.34
C SER A 946 12.51 31.63 5.55
N GLU A 947 12.83 32.85 5.13
CA GLU A 947 14.06 33.16 4.40
C GLU A 947 15.24 33.41 5.35
N GLN A 948 14.98 33.53 6.66
CA GLN A 948 15.99 33.72 7.70
C GLN A 948 16.10 32.48 8.61
N PRO A 949 17.32 31.99 8.90
CA PRO A 949 17.55 30.86 9.80
C PRO A 949 17.35 31.25 11.27
N GLY A 950 17.12 30.24 12.13
CA GLY A 950 17.04 30.41 13.59
C GLY A 950 15.69 30.89 14.14
N TRP A 951 14.70 31.13 13.27
CA TRP A 951 13.34 31.52 13.67
C TRP A 951 12.44 30.31 13.88
N PHE A 952 11.54 30.39 14.86
CA PHE A 952 10.61 29.34 15.26
C PHE A 952 9.23 29.91 15.58
N ARG A 953 8.19 29.13 15.30
CA ARG A 953 6.82 29.43 15.77
C ARG A 953 6.61 28.86 17.15
N ILE A 954 6.27 29.73 18.10
CA ILE A 954 5.73 29.30 19.40
C ILE A 954 4.21 29.48 19.43
N VAL A 955 3.50 28.46 19.88
CA VAL A 955 2.06 28.45 20.11
C VAL A 955 1.78 28.65 21.59
N PHE A 956 0.99 29.68 21.92
CA PHE A 956 0.73 30.06 23.31
C PHE A 956 -0.71 29.77 23.75
N SER A 957 -1.46 28.97 23.02
CA SER A 957 -2.84 28.58 23.37
C SER A 957 -2.94 27.25 24.10
N GLN A 958 -1.86 26.82 24.77
CA GLN A 958 -1.84 25.67 25.67
C GLN A 958 -2.24 26.07 27.09
N THR A 959 -2.41 25.10 27.98
CA THR A 959 -2.70 25.41 29.39
C THR A 959 -1.54 26.16 30.04
N ASP A 960 -1.81 26.93 31.10
CA ASP A 960 -0.77 27.66 31.85
C ASP A 960 0.35 26.75 32.35
N ARG A 961 0.01 25.49 32.64
CA ARG A 961 0.91 24.44 33.10
C ARG A 961 1.85 24.00 31.98
N ASP A 962 1.30 23.63 30.83
CA ASP A 962 2.07 23.11 29.71
C ASP A 962 2.94 24.22 29.08
N LEU A 963 2.41 25.45 29.00
CA LEU A 963 3.19 26.59 28.54
C LEU A 963 4.39 26.86 29.46
N ALA A 964 4.20 26.85 30.79
CA ALA A 964 5.29 27.08 31.73
C ALA A 964 6.40 26.04 31.61
N GLU A 965 6.05 24.75 31.55
CA GLU A 965 7.05 23.69 31.38
C GLU A 965 7.74 23.77 30.02
N GLY A 966 7.01 24.11 28.95
CA GLY A 966 7.59 24.30 27.62
C GLY A 966 8.61 25.44 27.58
N LEU A 967 8.29 26.61 28.16
CA LEU A 967 9.22 27.75 28.25
C LEU A 967 10.51 27.38 29.02
N LYS A 968 10.37 26.70 30.16
CA LYS A 968 11.51 26.20 30.96
C LYS A 968 12.39 25.22 30.18
N ARG A 969 11.81 24.34 29.36
CA ARG A 969 12.56 23.43 28.49
C ARG A 969 13.28 24.16 27.36
N ILE A 970 12.66 25.19 26.79
CA ILE A 970 13.30 26.06 25.80
C ILE A 970 14.52 26.75 26.41
N GLU A 971 14.41 27.31 27.63
CA GLU A 971 15.54 27.95 28.32
C GLU A 971 16.76 27.03 28.39
N ARG A 972 16.54 25.78 28.83
CA ARG A 972 17.59 24.76 28.90
C ARG A 972 18.14 24.39 27.52
N ALA A 973 17.25 24.27 26.53
CA ALA A 973 17.63 23.92 25.17
C ALA A 973 18.56 24.97 24.57
N VAL A 974 18.25 26.26 24.68
CA VAL A 974 19.04 27.31 24.03
C VAL A 974 20.10 27.95 24.94
N GLY A 975 20.32 27.41 26.13
CA GLY A 975 21.38 27.87 27.05
C GLY A 975 21.09 29.18 27.76
N LEU A 976 19.81 29.51 27.95
CA LEU A 976 19.36 30.67 28.75
C LEU A 976 19.47 30.37 30.25
N THR A 977 19.65 31.42 31.05
CA THR A 977 19.58 31.31 32.51
C THR A 977 18.16 30.96 32.93
N PRO A 978 17.94 29.96 33.81
CA PRO A 978 16.60 29.61 34.26
C PRO A 978 15.89 30.79 34.92
N SER A 979 14.63 31.01 34.57
CA SER A 979 13.78 31.98 35.29
C SER A 979 13.46 31.46 36.70
N GLU A 980 13.56 32.32 37.74
CA GLU A 980 13.10 31.95 39.09
C GLU A 980 11.57 31.77 39.07
N PRO A 981 11.03 30.73 39.76
CA PRO A 981 9.63 30.30 39.65
C PRO A 981 8.58 31.33 40.09
#